data_AF-A0A1Z2KXB5-F1
#
_entry.id   AF-A0A1Z2KXB5-F1
#
_cell.length_a   1.000
_cell.length_b   1.000
_cell.length_c   1.000
_cell.angle_alpha   90.00
_cell.angle_beta   90.00
_cell.angle_gamma   90.00
#
_symmetry.space_group_name_H-M   'P 1'
#
loop_
_entity.id
_entity.type
_entity.pdbx_description
1 polymer ?
#
loop_
_entity_poly.entity_id
_entity_poly.type
_entity_poly.pdbx_seq_one_letter_code
_entity_poly.pdbx_strand_id
1 'polypeptide(L)'
;MGIFLRALGGSGLLFQLHSYTALDPDDGWEQEELKAAADLLRTEPKAECDDEEDGADEQEARDEAEWLRDRVFAHWRGAATSLHQARSIAMMFPWLEDWVKPKLAVKEQYLEGLRAQAALFVDPAGLLLAAAVADMSEPELPLDDGVFSVLGKSADIAKHVKALWGEWQRRASDGWGRPGDRSYVAYSLVHHIRSNRKGYHQAVTGAESLVASWEDAARTAVSSAAPVPTRCVIARLPEVGNDTSQSRETGFLENLDRWTTGVLVTYLADADWSRRTFTLQVPDLIADRLLARSYPIECELHDGGDDPIAEGEASDRASYVQPGVFDDTPVFGRLPVTADHFRVLGTVSPNADQLYIVFSTSNGAEVLPLAAIEKRMASGWHGVVIAGASDLPSSVIEPWAGEIGRRPEERESIWPEQVHDVHDPRFGDWLGLADGARTTAWLTFRDQDIERNLRCLAMARGVHDLRTLDSGSRRRGVPHDVWQGLLTSRRLDVEPFEPPTSDRWRGGSGIPLGVLAGVQIYTTNADPRLEGKGHSPLCRHSRERGVVEDDDLLTAGDLLARDDFDWCSKCGGYAARRLTDTQLSYYRAAHRLHDIAQRLDRKRAGYGRADLETIISQLSELADWRPIGEDHWYSWGARQWRQIVRRLRAQAEAGRHDTP
;
A
#
# COMPACT_ATOMS: atom_id res chain seq x y z
N MET A 1 -9.33 14.44 1.09
CA MET A 1 -10.69 13.84 0.98
C MET A 1 -10.80 12.82 2.09
N GLY A 2 -11.84 12.96 2.91
CA GLY A 2 -12.06 12.19 4.13
C GLY A 2 -12.29 10.70 3.94
N ILE A 3 -12.22 9.96 5.05
CA ILE A 3 -12.29 8.50 5.13
C ILE A 3 -13.58 7.97 4.49
N PHE A 4 -14.73 8.49 4.92
CA PHE A 4 -16.06 8.16 4.43
C PHE A 4 -16.24 8.59 2.98
N LEU A 5 -15.81 9.80 2.61
CA LEU A 5 -15.92 10.28 1.24
C LEU A 5 -15.03 9.49 0.25
N ARG A 6 -13.94 8.88 0.72
CA ARG A 6 -13.16 7.91 -0.07
C ARG A 6 -13.86 6.57 -0.18
N ALA A 7 -14.49 6.12 0.90
CA ALA A 7 -15.31 4.90 0.89
C ALA A 7 -16.47 5.01 -0.10
N LEU A 8 -17.10 6.19 -0.15
CA LEU A 8 -18.21 6.49 -1.04
C LEU A 8 -17.78 6.88 -2.46
N GLY A 9 -16.78 7.76 -2.61
CA GLY A 9 -16.38 8.36 -3.88
C GLY A 9 -15.14 7.72 -4.50
N GLY A 10 -14.58 8.34 -5.54
CA GLY A 10 -13.41 7.78 -6.25
C GLY A 10 -13.74 6.40 -6.84
N SER A 11 -12.90 5.39 -6.58
CA SER A 11 -13.16 3.97 -6.92
C SER A 11 -13.97 3.21 -5.86
N GLY A 12 -14.55 3.92 -4.87
CA GLY A 12 -15.38 3.39 -3.79
C GLY A 12 -16.82 3.08 -4.20
N LEU A 13 -17.76 3.06 -3.24
CA LEU A 13 -19.13 2.57 -3.41
C LEU A 13 -19.87 3.20 -4.59
N LEU A 14 -19.76 4.50 -4.82
CA LEU A 14 -20.43 5.16 -5.95
C LEU A 14 -19.89 4.65 -7.28
N PHE A 15 -18.58 4.57 -7.47
CA PHE A 15 -18.01 4.00 -8.69
C PHE A 15 -18.45 2.55 -8.86
N GLN A 16 -18.31 1.73 -7.81
CA GLN A 16 -18.76 0.35 -7.84
C GLN A 16 -20.26 0.21 -8.10
N LEU A 17 -21.10 1.17 -7.74
CA LEU A 17 -22.54 1.15 -8.05
C LEU A 17 -22.85 1.62 -9.48
N HIS A 18 -21.99 2.41 -10.12
CA HIS A 18 -22.21 2.90 -11.50
C HIS A 18 -21.53 2.04 -12.58
N SER A 19 -20.37 1.42 -12.30
CA SER A 19 -19.65 0.54 -13.23
C SER A 19 -20.41 -0.76 -13.49
N TYR A 20 -20.33 -1.39 -14.67
CA TYR A 20 -21.02 -2.66 -14.96
C TYR A 20 -22.52 -2.59 -14.65
N THR A 21 -23.23 -1.70 -15.33
CA THR A 21 -24.70 -1.62 -15.28
C THR A 21 -25.27 -1.59 -16.69
N ALA A 22 -26.52 -1.98 -16.88
CA ALA A 22 -27.20 -2.03 -18.19
C ALA A 22 -27.28 -0.68 -18.94
N LEU A 23 -26.84 0.42 -18.32
CA LEU A 23 -26.79 1.76 -18.91
C LEU A 23 -25.40 2.11 -19.47
N ASP A 24 -24.41 1.21 -19.35
CA ASP A 24 -23.06 1.43 -19.87
C ASP A 24 -23.07 1.27 -21.40
N PRO A 25 -22.84 2.35 -22.18
CA PRO A 25 -22.99 2.33 -23.63
C PRO A 25 -21.92 1.49 -24.35
N ASP A 26 -20.83 1.13 -23.67
CA ASP A 26 -19.70 0.39 -24.26
C ASP A 26 -19.80 -1.14 -24.05
N ASP A 27 -20.79 -1.62 -23.29
CA ASP A 27 -20.87 -3.00 -22.75
C ASP A 27 -22.10 -3.80 -23.25
N GLY A 28 -22.67 -3.43 -24.39
CA GLY A 28 -23.83 -4.10 -24.98
C GLY A 28 -23.48 -5.00 -26.17
N TRP A 29 -23.75 -6.30 -26.07
CA TRP A 29 -23.76 -7.22 -27.21
C TRP A 29 -25.18 -7.64 -27.55
N GLU A 30 -25.46 -7.77 -28.85
CA GLU A 30 -26.74 -8.29 -29.30
C GLU A 30 -26.83 -9.79 -29.03
N GLN A 31 -27.99 -10.25 -28.54
CA GLN A 31 -28.16 -11.67 -28.20
C GLN A 31 -28.02 -12.59 -29.43
N GLU A 32 -28.32 -12.10 -30.62
CA GLU A 32 -28.17 -12.84 -31.89
C GLU A 32 -26.70 -13.04 -32.24
N GLU A 33 -25.87 -12.00 -32.09
CA GLU A 33 -24.42 -12.07 -32.28
C GLU A 33 -23.77 -13.10 -31.35
N LEU A 34 -24.11 -13.05 -30.06
CA LEU A 34 -23.60 -14.00 -29.06
C LEU A 34 -23.98 -15.46 -29.37
N LYS A 35 -25.21 -15.69 -29.85
CA LYS A 35 -25.67 -17.03 -30.24
C LYS A 35 -24.92 -17.52 -31.48
N ALA A 36 -24.75 -16.66 -32.48
CA ALA A 36 -24.01 -17.01 -33.70
C ALA A 36 -22.55 -17.38 -33.39
N ALA A 37 -21.88 -16.59 -32.55
CA ALA A 37 -20.52 -16.87 -32.10
C ALA A 37 -20.44 -18.17 -31.28
N ALA A 38 -21.38 -18.39 -30.35
CA ALA A 38 -21.43 -19.63 -29.57
C ALA A 38 -21.68 -20.87 -30.44
N ASP A 39 -22.56 -20.76 -31.43
CA ASP A 39 -22.85 -21.85 -32.37
C ASP A 39 -21.65 -22.14 -33.28
N LEU A 40 -20.93 -21.11 -33.75
CA LEU A 40 -19.69 -21.25 -34.52
C LEU A 40 -18.65 -22.04 -33.72
N LEU A 41 -18.42 -21.67 -32.45
CA LEU A 41 -17.46 -22.35 -31.57
C LEU A 41 -17.87 -23.79 -31.18
N ARG A 42 -19.12 -24.19 -31.38
CA ARG A 42 -19.58 -25.58 -31.19
C ARG A 42 -19.34 -26.47 -32.40
N THR A 43 -19.09 -25.89 -33.57
CA THR A 43 -18.84 -26.63 -34.81
C THR A 43 -17.36 -26.97 -34.95
N GLU A 44 -17.06 -28.23 -35.30
CA GLU A 44 -15.68 -28.64 -35.55
C GLU A 44 -15.07 -27.81 -36.71
N PRO A 45 -13.81 -27.38 -36.58
CA PRO A 45 -13.10 -26.75 -37.70
C PRO A 45 -13.06 -27.72 -38.86
N LYS A 46 -13.43 -27.26 -40.06
CA LYS A 46 -13.27 -28.07 -41.27
C LYS A 46 -11.78 -28.34 -41.45
N ALA A 47 -11.41 -29.61 -41.58
CA ALA A 47 -10.06 -29.99 -41.95
C ALA A 47 -9.74 -29.41 -43.34
N GLU A 48 -8.71 -28.56 -43.40
CA GLU A 48 -8.05 -28.02 -44.61
C GLU A 48 -8.94 -28.04 -45.87
N CYS A 49 -9.75 -26.99 -46.07
CA CYS A 49 -10.20 -26.68 -47.41
C CYS A 49 -8.94 -26.32 -48.23
N ASP A 50 -8.71 -27.02 -49.34
CA ASP A 50 -7.60 -26.77 -50.29
C ASP A 50 -7.64 -25.35 -50.93
N ASP A 51 -8.65 -24.53 -50.60
CA ASP A 51 -8.79 -23.13 -51.02
C ASP A 51 -8.28 -22.19 -49.91
N GLU A 52 -7.07 -21.64 -50.12
CA GLU A 52 -6.36 -20.74 -49.19
C GLU A 52 -7.14 -19.45 -48.82
N GLU A 53 -8.12 -19.01 -49.63
CA GLU A 53 -8.95 -17.83 -49.34
C GLU A 53 -10.11 -18.13 -48.37
N ASP A 54 -10.87 -19.22 -48.58
CA ASP A 54 -12.04 -19.56 -47.74
C ASP A 54 -11.63 -20.04 -46.33
N GLY A 55 -10.43 -20.62 -46.18
CA GLY A 55 -9.91 -21.09 -44.90
C GLY A 55 -9.42 -19.96 -43.97
N ALA A 56 -9.02 -18.82 -44.52
CA ALA A 56 -8.58 -17.66 -43.74
C ALA A 56 -9.76 -16.93 -43.09
N ASP A 57 -10.85 -16.73 -43.84
CA ASP A 57 -12.07 -16.05 -43.37
C ASP A 57 -12.79 -16.88 -42.28
N GLU A 58 -12.83 -18.22 -42.40
CA GLU A 58 -13.40 -19.10 -41.36
C GLU A 58 -12.58 -19.09 -40.05
N GLN A 59 -11.26 -18.91 -40.13
CA GLN A 59 -10.39 -18.82 -38.95
C GLN A 59 -10.51 -17.45 -38.27
N GLU A 60 -10.55 -16.36 -39.05
CA GLU A 60 -10.76 -15.00 -38.52
C GLU A 60 -12.09 -14.90 -37.77
N ALA A 61 -13.18 -15.45 -38.34
CA ALA A 61 -14.49 -15.50 -37.67
C ALA A 61 -14.47 -16.31 -36.36
N ARG A 62 -13.66 -17.38 -36.30
CA ARG A 62 -13.47 -18.15 -35.06
C ARG A 62 -12.69 -17.35 -34.02
N ASP A 63 -11.60 -16.71 -34.41
CA ASP A 63 -10.79 -15.87 -33.51
C ASP A 63 -11.63 -14.71 -32.94
N GLU A 64 -12.49 -14.10 -33.75
CA GLU A 64 -13.47 -13.09 -33.30
C GLU A 64 -14.48 -13.67 -32.30
N ALA A 65 -15.02 -14.86 -32.57
CA ALA A 65 -15.93 -15.54 -31.65
C ALA A 65 -15.26 -15.91 -30.32
N GLU A 66 -13.99 -16.35 -30.35
CA GLU A 66 -13.19 -16.61 -29.15
C GLU A 66 -12.93 -15.33 -28.35
N TRP A 67 -12.59 -14.25 -29.04
CA TRP A 67 -12.40 -12.94 -28.42
C TRP A 67 -13.68 -12.44 -27.76
N LEU A 68 -14.83 -12.61 -28.43
CA LEU A 68 -16.14 -12.26 -27.89
C LEU A 68 -16.48 -13.08 -26.65
N ARG A 69 -16.27 -14.41 -26.69
CA ARG A 69 -16.40 -15.30 -25.53
C ARG A 69 -15.57 -14.78 -24.35
N ASP A 70 -14.28 -14.54 -24.59
CA ASP A 70 -13.34 -14.15 -23.53
C ASP A 70 -13.69 -12.77 -22.94
N ARG A 71 -14.18 -11.83 -23.76
CA ARG A 71 -14.72 -10.55 -23.30
C ARG A 71 -15.95 -10.71 -22.42
N VAL A 72 -16.92 -11.53 -22.82
CA VAL A 72 -18.15 -11.77 -22.03
C VAL A 72 -17.80 -12.36 -20.67
N PHE A 73 -16.90 -13.35 -20.60
CA PHE A 73 -16.43 -13.89 -19.33
C PHE A 73 -15.67 -12.86 -18.48
N ALA A 74 -14.83 -12.03 -19.10
CA ALA A 74 -14.14 -10.95 -18.39
C ALA A 74 -15.13 -9.93 -17.80
N HIS A 75 -16.18 -9.55 -18.54
CA HIS A 75 -17.21 -8.62 -18.06
C HIS A 75 -18.04 -9.24 -16.94
N TRP A 76 -18.43 -10.52 -17.06
CA TRP A 76 -19.12 -11.22 -15.98
C TRP A 76 -18.29 -11.27 -14.69
N ARG A 77 -16.99 -11.61 -14.78
CA ARG A 77 -16.08 -11.61 -13.62
C ARG A 77 -15.86 -10.21 -13.04
N GLY A 78 -15.73 -9.20 -13.89
CA GLY A 78 -15.60 -7.79 -13.51
C GLY A 78 -16.85 -7.29 -12.77
N ALA A 79 -18.04 -7.57 -13.32
CA ALA A 79 -19.32 -7.24 -12.71
C ALA A 79 -19.52 -7.96 -11.35
N ALA A 80 -19.18 -9.24 -11.25
CA ALA A 80 -19.20 -9.98 -9.99
C ALA A 80 -18.25 -9.38 -8.94
N THR A 81 -17.03 -9.01 -9.35
CA THR A 81 -16.04 -8.35 -8.49
C THR A 81 -16.56 -7.00 -8.01
N SER A 82 -17.13 -6.20 -8.91
CA SER A 82 -17.74 -4.90 -8.59
C SER A 82 -18.92 -5.04 -7.63
N LEU A 83 -19.80 -6.03 -7.83
CA LEU A 83 -20.92 -6.32 -6.94
C LEU A 83 -20.44 -6.74 -5.54
N HIS A 84 -19.45 -7.63 -5.45
CA HIS A 84 -18.85 -8.03 -4.19
C HIS A 84 -18.28 -6.83 -3.45
N GLN A 85 -17.46 -5.99 -4.12
CA GLN A 85 -16.89 -4.79 -3.52
C GLN A 85 -17.98 -3.81 -3.05
N ALA A 86 -19.03 -3.58 -3.85
CA ALA A 86 -20.15 -2.74 -3.46
C ALA A 86 -20.89 -3.27 -2.22
N ARG A 87 -21.18 -4.59 -2.16
CA ARG A 87 -21.80 -5.23 -1.00
C ARG A 87 -20.91 -5.18 0.24
N SER A 88 -19.61 -5.46 0.11
CA SER A 88 -18.65 -5.36 1.20
C SER A 88 -18.60 -3.94 1.78
N ILE A 89 -18.61 -2.91 0.92
CA ILE A 89 -18.66 -1.51 1.38
C ILE A 89 -20.00 -1.19 2.03
N ALA A 90 -21.12 -1.62 1.46
CA ALA A 90 -22.45 -1.40 2.03
C ALA A 90 -22.60 -2.03 3.43
N MET A 91 -22.06 -3.23 3.63
CA MET A 91 -22.07 -3.92 4.93
C MET A 91 -21.33 -3.15 6.03
N MET A 92 -20.29 -2.38 5.67
CA MET A 92 -19.57 -1.54 6.63
C MET A 92 -20.39 -0.34 7.09
N PHE A 93 -21.36 0.12 6.29
CA PHE A 93 -22.22 1.26 6.58
C PHE A 93 -23.71 0.89 6.49
N PRO A 94 -24.27 0.10 7.44
CA PRO A 94 -25.63 -0.42 7.34
C PRO A 94 -26.73 0.65 7.24
N TRP A 95 -26.46 1.85 7.75
CA TRP A 95 -27.40 2.97 7.64
C TRP A 95 -27.58 3.47 6.19
N LEU A 96 -26.74 3.04 5.24
CA LEU A 96 -26.90 3.27 3.80
C LEU A 96 -27.73 2.17 3.11
N GLU A 97 -28.14 1.11 3.80
CA GLU A 97 -28.77 -0.08 3.20
C GLU A 97 -29.96 0.28 2.32
N ASP A 98 -30.91 1.09 2.83
CA ASP A 98 -32.11 1.48 2.09
C ASP A 98 -31.79 2.21 0.77
N TRP A 99 -30.70 2.98 0.73
CA TRP A 99 -30.26 3.70 -0.46
C TRP A 99 -29.49 2.80 -1.45
N VAL A 100 -28.68 1.87 -0.93
CA VAL A 100 -27.83 0.98 -1.73
C VAL A 100 -28.62 -0.20 -2.33
N LYS A 101 -29.56 -0.77 -1.56
CA LYS A 101 -30.33 -1.96 -1.93
C LYS A 101 -30.97 -1.90 -3.32
N PRO A 102 -31.72 -0.85 -3.73
CA PRO A 102 -32.28 -0.80 -5.07
C PRO A 102 -31.22 -0.76 -6.18
N LYS A 103 -30.03 -0.21 -5.90
CA LYS A 103 -28.91 -0.14 -6.87
C LYS A 103 -28.19 -1.47 -7.00
N LEU A 104 -27.99 -2.19 -5.89
CA LEU A 104 -27.44 -3.55 -5.92
C LEU A 104 -28.37 -4.52 -6.66
N ALA A 105 -29.69 -4.39 -6.48
CA ALA A 105 -30.66 -5.21 -7.22
C ALA A 105 -30.53 -5.04 -8.75
N VAL A 106 -30.31 -3.82 -9.23
CA VAL A 106 -30.05 -3.55 -10.65
C VAL A 106 -28.74 -4.21 -11.12
N LYS A 107 -27.69 -4.17 -10.31
CA LYS A 107 -26.42 -4.87 -10.63
C LYS A 107 -26.58 -6.38 -10.66
N GLU A 108 -27.30 -6.95 -9.70
CA GLU A 108 -27.57 -8.38 -9.63
C GLU A 108 -28.34 -8.85 -10.86
N GLN A 109 -29.35 -8.09 -11.28
CA GLN A 109 -30.08 -8.36 -12.51
C GLN A 109 -29.17 -8.29 -13.75
N TYR A 110 -28.28 -7.29 -13.82
CA TYR A 110 -27.34 -7.17 -14.92
C TYR A 110 -26.29 -8.31 -14.93
N LEU A 111 -25.76 -8.67 -13.75
CA LEU A 111 -24.84 -9.78 -13.57
C LEU A 111 -25.46 -11.12 -13.99
N GLU A 112 -26.74 -11.33 -13.66
CA GLU A 112 -27.49 -12.50 -14.09
C GLU A 112 -27.71 -12.52 -15.60
N GLY A 113 -27.92 -11.36 -16.22
CA GLY A 113 -27.93 -11.20 -17.68
C GLY A 113 -26.59 -11.61 -18.32
N LEU A 114 -25.48 -11.12 -17.78
CA LEU A 114 -24.13 -11.50 -18.21
C LEU A 114 -23.83 -12.98 -17.99
N ARG A 115 -24.32 -13.57 -16.88
CA ARG A 115 -24.20 -15.02 -16.61
C ARG A 115 -24.92 -15.81 -17.69
N ALA A 116 -26.14 -15.44 -18.03
CA ALA A 116 -26.93 -16.09 -19.08
C ALA A 116 -26.25 -15.98 -20.46
N GLN A 117 -25.62 -14.84 -20.77
CA GLN A 117 -24.81 -14.66 -21.98
C GLN A 117 -23.56 -15.54 -21.98
N ALA A 118 -22.79 -15.56 -20.88
CA ALA A 118 -21.61 -16.40 -20.72
C ALA A 118 -21.95 -17.89 -20.85
N ALA A 119 -23.09 -18.32 -20.30
CA ALA A 119 -23.57 -19.69 -20.38
C ALA A 119 -23.87 -20.15 -21.82
N LEU A 120 -24.08 -19.24 -22.78
CA LEU A 120 -24.22 -19.61 -24.20
C LEU A 120 -22.94 -20.26 -24.75
N PHE A 121 -21.77 -19.83 -24.31
CA PHE A 121 -20.47 -20.34 -24.77
C PHE A 121 -20.03 -21.64 -24.07
N VAL A 122 -20.81 -22.13 -23.12
CA VAL A 122 -20.51 -23.34 -22.35
C VAL A 122 -21.41 -24.46 -22.83
N ASP A 123 -20.82 -25.61 -23.17
CA ASP A 123 -21.58 -26.82 -23.47
C ASP A 123 -21.74 -27.65 -22.18
N PRO A 124 -22.96 -27.82 -21.64
CA PRO A 124 -23.20 -28.65 -20.46
C PRO A 124 -22.74 -30.10 -20.65
N ALA A 125 -22.84 -30.64 -21.88
CA ALA A 125 -22.33 -31.98 -22.19
C ALA A 125 -20.80 -32.02 -22.16
N GLY A 126 -20.15 -30.94 -22.58
CA GLY A 126 -18.70 -30.76 -22.47
C GLY A 126 -18.22 -30.73 -21.02
N LEU A 127 -18.94 -30.04 -20.12
CA LEU A 127 -18.64 -30.03 -18.68
C LEU A 127 -18.73 -31.42 -18.04
N LEU A 128 -19.75 -32.21 -18.41
CA LEU A 128 -19.91 -33.59 -17.96
C LEU A 128 -18.79 -34.50 -18.47
N LEU A 129 -18.43 -34.35 -19.75
CA LEU A 129 -17.32 -35.10 -20.34
C LEU A 129 -16.01 -34.78 -19.64
N ALA A 130 -15.72 -33.50 -19.39
CA ALA A 130 -14.54 -33.08 -18.66
C ALA A 130 -14.53 -33.64 -17.22
N ALA A 131 -15.69 -33.71 -16.56
CA ALA A 131 -15.81 -34.34 -15.24
C ALA A 131 -15.48 -35.83 -15.28
N ALA A 132 -16.04 -36.57 -16.26
CA ALA A 132 -15.73 -37.99 -16.45
C ALA A 132 -14.25 -38.22 -16.75
N VAL A 133 -13.62 -37.41 -17.60
CA VAL A 133 -12.19 -37.55 -17.96
C VAL A 133 -11.27 -37.32 -16.76
N ALA A 134 -11.64 -36.42 -15.84
CA ALA A 134 -10.87 -36.19 -14.63
C ALA A 134 -10.86 -37.42 -13.68
N ASP A 135 -11.93 -38.23 -13.70
CA ASP A 135 -12.05 -39.45 -12.90
C ASP A 135 -11.47 -40.70 -13.61
N MET A 136 -11.15 -40.60 -14.90
CA MET A 136 -10.58 -41.72 -15.65
C MET A 136 -9.22 -42.14 -15.07
N SER A 137 -9.12 -43.44 -14.78
CA SER A 137 -7.84 -44.08 -14.45
C SER A 137 -6.93 -44.15 -15.68
N GLU A 138 -5.61 -44.17 -15.45
CA GLU A 138 -4.62 -44.35 -16.52
C GLU A 138 -4.91 -45.66 -17.30
N PRO A 139 -5.10 -45.60 -18.63
CA PRO A 139 -5.43 -46.77 -19.44
C PRO A 139 -4.20 -47.67 -19.64
N GLU A 140 -4.45 -48.94 -19.99
CA GLU A 140 -3.38 -49.86 -20.40
C GLU A 140 -2.71 -49.36 -21.69
N LEU A 141 -1.40 -49.12 -21.63
CA LEU A 141 -0.65 -48.53 -22.74
C LEU A 141 -0.25 -49.62 -23.76
N PRO A 142 -0.41 -49.40 -25.08
CA PRO A 142 -0.07 -50.38 -26.13
C PRO A 142 1.44 -50.43 -26.38
N LEU A 143 2.18 -51.09 -25.47
CA LEU A 143 3.65 -51.14 -25.51
C LEU A 143 4.22 -52.02 -26.64
N ASP A 144 3.42 -52.95 -27.16
CA ASP A 144 3.81 -53.93 -28.18
C ASP A 144 3.29 -53.58 -29.58
N ASP A 145 2.65 -52.42 -29.75
CA ASP A 145 2.12 -52.01 -31.06
C ASP A 145 3.26 -51.49 -31.96
N GLY A 146 3.48 -52.20 -33.07
CA GLY A 146 4.49 -51.86 -34.07
C GLY A 146 4.31 -50.47 -34.69
N VAL A 147 3.12 -49.88 -34.57
CA VAL A 147 2.79 -48.52 -35.02
C VAL A 147 3.63 -47.45 -34.31
N PHE A 148 4.04 -47.68 -33.05
CA PHE A 148 4.83 -46.73 -32.25
C PHE A 148 6.35 -46.98 -32.28
N SER A 149 6.82 -47.96 -33.07
CA SER A 149 8.24 -48.34 -33.16
C SER A 149 9.19 -47.18 -33.55
N VAL A 150 8.68 -46.14 -34.22
CA VAL A 150 9.45 -44.94 -34.59
C VAL A 150 9.93 -44.13 -33.38
N LEU A 151 9.27 -44.28 -32.22
CA LEU A 151 9.56 -43.56 -30.97
C LEU A 151 10.73 -44.16 -30.17
N GLY A 152 11.20 -45.37 -30.50
CA GLY A 152 12.36 -46.00 -29.84
C GLY A 152 12.06 -47.33 -29.18
N LYS A 153 12.69 -47.61 -28.04
CA LYS A 153 12.51 -48.86 -27.30
C LYS A 153 11.18 -48.85 -26.54
N SER A 154 10.70 -50.01 -26.08
CA SER A 154 9.43 -50.12 -25.34
C SER A 154 9.31 -49.17 -24.14
N ALA A 155 10.42 -48.89 -23.44
CA ALA A 155 10.46 -47.91 -22.36
C ALA A 155 10.22 -46.46 -22.83
N ASP A 156 10.71 -46.11 -24.02
CA ASP A 156 10.51 -44.80 -24.63
C ASP A 156 9.07 -44.67 -25.14
N ILE A 157 8.51 -45.72 -25.75
CA ILE A 157 7.10 -45.79 -26.17
C ILE A 157 6.19 -45.57 -24.95
N ALA A 158 6.39 -46.32 -23.86
CA ALA A 158 5.63 -46.17 -22.62
C ALA A 158 5.64 -44.72 -22.11
N LYS A 159 6.81 -44.10 -22.08
CA LYS A 159 6.98 -42.73 -21.61
C LYS A 159 6.22 -41.73 -22.47
N HIS A 160 6.32 -41.83 -23.80
CA HIS A 160 5.69 -40.87 -24.71
C HIS A 160 4.17 -41.05 -24.78
N VAL A 161 3.66 -42.29 -24.79
CA VAL A 161 2.21 -42.54 -24.76
C VAL A 161 1.60 -42.14 -23.41
N LYS A 162 2.31 -42.37 -22.29
CA LYS A 162 1.89 -41.87 -20.97
C LYS A 162 1.85 -40.34 -20.92
N ALA A 163 2.83 -39.67 -21.52
CA ALA A 163 2.83 -38.21 -21.63
C ALA A 163 1.68 -37.70 -22.51
N LEU A 164 1.38 -38.39 -23.61
CA LEU A 164 0.23 -38.12 -24.46
C LEU A 164 -1.09 -38.25 -23.69
N TRP A 165 -1.27 -39.35 -22.95
CA TRP A 165 -2.43 -39.54 -22.08
C TRP A 165 -2.56 -38.40 -21.06
N GLY A 166 -1.49 -38.07 -20.33
CA GLY A 166 -1.51 -37.01 -19.33
C GLY A 166 -1.76 -35.61 -19.91
N GLU A 167 -1.28 -35.33 -21.13
CA GLU A 167 -1.56 -34.09 -21.86
C GLU A 167 -3.01 -34.03 -22.32
N TRP A 168 -3.50 -35.11 -22.93
CA TRP A 168 -4.90 -35.23 -23.34
C TRP A 168 -5.83 -35.09 -22.15
N GLN A 169 -5.62 -35.86 -21.08
CA GLN A 169 -6.46 -35.87 -19.89
C GLN A 169 -6.53 -34.48 -19.25
N ARG A 170 -5.39 -33.79 -19.12
CA ARG A 170 -5.35 -32.43 -18.54
C ARG A 170 -6.10 -31.41 -19.39
N ARG A 171 -5.85 -31.37 -20.70
CA ARG A 171 -6.61 -30.48 -21.61
C ARG A 171 -8.09 -30.82 -21.62
N ALA A 172 -8.39 -32.11 -21.48
CA ALA A 172 -9.72 -32.62 -21.52
C ALA A 172 -10.54 -32.32 -20.27
N SER A 173 -9.89 -32.39 -19.10
CA SER A 173 -10.49 -32.02 -17.83
C SER A 173 -10.67 -30.52 -17.68
N ASP A 174 -9.77 -29.70 -18.24
CA ASP A 174 -9.78 -28.24 -17.98
C ASP A 174 -10.73 -27.45 -18.89
N GLY A 175 -11.24 -28.06 -19.97
CA GLY A 175 -12.12 -27.41 -20.95
C GLY A 175 -13.63 -27.58 -20.69
N TRP A 176 -14.43 -26.77 -21.39
CA TRP A 176 -15.90 -26.87 -21.44
C TRP A 176 -16.45 -26.95 -22.87
N GLY A 177 -15.56 -26.95 -23.88
CA GLY A 177 -15.89 -27.15 -25.30
C GLY A 177 -15.90 -28.63 -25.67
N ARG A 178 -16.23 -28.93 -26.94
CA ARG A 178 -16.21 -30.31 -27.44
C ARG A 178 -14.76 -30.84 -27.50
N PRO A 179 -14.57 -32.16 -27.33
CA PRO A 179 -13.25 -32.78 -27.44
C PRO A 179 -12.55 -32.58 -28.80
N GLY A 180 -13.26 -32.17 -29.85
CA GLY A 180 -12.71 -31.84 -31.17
C GLY A 180 -11.69 -30.68 -31.20
N ASP A 181 -11.61 -29.84 -30.17
CA ASP A 181 -10.56 -28.81 -30.03
C ASP A 181 -9.15 -29.40 -29.79
N ARG A 182 -9.01 -30.74 -29.83
CA ARG A 182 -7.81 -31.48 -29.41
C ARG A 182 -7.07 -32.18 -30.54
N SER A 183 -7.39 -31.86 -31.80
CA SER A 183 -6.74 -32.40 -33.01
C SER A 183 -5.21 -32.27 -32.98
N TYR A 184 -4.67 -31.33 -32.20
CA TYR A 184 -3.24 -31.12 -32.05
C TYR A 184 -2.55 -31.99 -30.99
N VAL A 185 -3.28 -32.68 -30.12
CA VAL A 185 -2.69 -33.48 -29.04
C VAL A 185 -1.97 -34.71 -29.59
N ALA A 186 -2.50 -35.33 -30.64
CA ALA A 186 -1.85 -36.45 -31.33
C ALA A 186 -0.46 -36.07 -31.89
N TYR A 187 -0.30 -34.84 -32.38
CA TYR A 187 0.98 -34.33 -32.90
C TYR A 187 2.06 -34.16 -31.81
N SER A 188 1.67 -33.99 -30.54
CA SER A 188 2.63 -33.89 -29.42
C SER A 188 3.51 -35.14 -29.29
N LEU A 189 2.97 -36.31 -29.68
CA LEU A 189 3.69 -37.58 -29.64
C LEU A 189 4.88 -37.60 -30.61
N VAL A 190 4.76 -36.94 -31.76
CA VAL A 190 5.74 -36.98 -32.85
C VAL A 190 6.46 -35.66 -33.09
N HIS A 191 6.21 -34.61 -32.30
CA HIS A 191 6.80 -33.27 -32.47
C HIS A 191 8.34 -33.27 -32.57
N HIS A 192 8.99 -34.24 -31.92
CA HIS A 192 10.45 -34.39 -31.91
C HIS A 192 11.00 -35.26 -33.06
N ILE A 193 10.11 -35.80 -33.90
CA ILE A 193 10.41 -36.64 -35.06
C ILE A 193 10.18 -35.82 -36.33
N ARG A 194 11.15 -35.84 -37.25
CA ARG A 194 10.98 -35.22 -38.56
C ARG A 194 9.88 -35.93 -39.35
N SER A 195 8.97 -35.16 -39.95
CA SER A 195 7.84 -35.67 -40.74
C SER A 195 8.23 -36.63 -41.87
N ASN A 196 9.45 -36.50 -42.40
CA ASN A 196 9.98 -37.38 -43.44
C ASN A 196 10.52 -38.74 -42.96
N ARG A 197 10.50 -39.03 -41.65
CA ARG A 197 10.97 -40.29 -41.09
C ARG A 197 9.95 -41.40 -41.34
N LYS A 198 10.41 -42.56 -41.82
CA LYS A 198 9.57 -43.75 -42.00
C LYS A 198 8.88 -44.12 -40.68
N GLY A 199 7.55 -44.22 -40.70
CA GLY A 199 6.73 -44.51 -39.52
C GLY A 199 6.11 -43.28 -38.83
N TYR A 200 6.46 -42.04 -39.25
CA TYR A 200 5.88 -40.81 -38.69
C TYR A 200 4.35 -40.77 -38.82
N HIS A 201 3.82 -40.87 -40.04
CA HIS A 201 2.36 -40.83 -40.27
C HIS A 201 1.62 -41.99 -39.60
N GLN A 202 2.25 -43.17 -39.53
CA GLN A 202 1.68 -44.32 -38.81
C GLN A 202 1.53 -44.02 -37.33
N ALA A 203 2.55 -43.43 -36.70
CA ALA A 203 2.49 -43.04 -35.29
C ALA A 203 1.47 -41.90 -35.03
N VAL A 204 1.29 -40.96 -35.96
CA VAL A 204 0.24 -39.92 -35.87
C VAL A 204 -1.15 -40.55 -35.91
N THR A 205 -1.46 -41.37 -36.91
CA THR A 205 -2.75 -42.05 -37.03
C THR A 205 -3.01 -42.99 -35.84
N GLY A 206 -1.97 -43.64 -35.33
CA GLY A 206 -2.04 -44.43 -34.10
C GLY A 206 -2.37 -43.58 -32.87
N ALA A 207 -1.75 -42.41 -32.73
CA ALA A 207 -2.04 -41.46 -31.65
C ALA A 207 -3.47 -40.90 -31.74
N GLU A 208 -3.95 -40.56 -32.94
CA GLU A 208 -5.34 -40.14 -33.19
C GLU A 208 -6.33 -41.25 -32.81
N SER A 209 -6.03 -42.50 -33.18
CA SER A 209 -6.87 -43.65 -32.81
C SER A 209 -6.93 -43.88 -31.30
N LEU A 210 -5.81 -43.69 -30.59
CA LEU A 210 -5.78 -43.76 -29.13
C LEU A 210 -6.62 -42.65 -28.49
N VAL A 211 -6.42 -41.41 -28.93
CA VAL A 211 -7.19 -40.26 -28.44
C VAL A 211 -8.69 -40.48 -28.67
N ALA A 212 -9.09 -40.94 -29.86
CA ALA A 212 -10.49 -41.26 -30.18
C ALA A 212 -11.05 -42.36 -29.26
N SER A 213 -10.26 -43.40 -28.97
CA SER A 213 -10.68 -44.48 -28.06
C SER A 213 -10.90 -43.99 -26.61
N TRP A 214 -10.06 -43.06 -26.14
CA TRP A 214 -10.20 -42.45 -24.82
C TRP A 214 -11.42 -41.53 -24.76
N GLU A 215 -11.73 -40.82 -25.84
CA GLU A 215 -12.92 -39.99 -25.97
C GLU A 215 -14.21 -40.82 -26.02
N ASP A 216 -14.20 -41.98 -26.70
CA ASP A 216 -15.30 -42.94 -26.67
C ASP A 216 -15.52 -43.51 -25.27
N ALA A 217 -14.45 -43.84 -24.55
CA ALA A 217 -14.53 -44.30 -23.16
C ALA A 217 -15.14 -43.23 -22.25
N ALA A 218 -14.70 -41.97 -22.38
CA ALA A 218 -15.25 -40.84 -21.64
C ALA A 218 -16.74 -40.60 -21.95
N ARG A 219 -17.13 -40.66 -23.23
CA ARG A 219 -18.54 -40.53 -23.66
C ARG A 219 -19.42 -41.67 -23.12
N THR A 220 -18.88 -42.87 -23.04
CA THR A 220 -19.56 -44.03 -22.46
C THR A 220 -19.81 -43.81 -20.96
N ALA A 221 -18.81 -43.30 -20.22
CA ALA A 221 -18.96 -42.95 -18.82
C ALA A 221 -20.04 -41.87 -18.60
N VAL A 222 -20.06 -40.81 -19.41
CA VAL A 222 -21.11 -39.78 -19.35
C VAL A 222 -22.49 -40.35 -19.65
N SER A 223 -22.62 -41.24 -20.66
CA SER A 223 -23.90 -41.86 -21.03
C SER A 223 -24.47 -42.77 -19.95
N SER A 224 -23.61 -43.30 -19.07
CA SER A 224 -24.01 -44.09 -17.91
C SER A 224 -24.43 -43.25 -16.70
N ALA A 225 -24.07 -41.96 -16.68
CA ALA A 225 -24.46 -41.01 -15.64
C ALA A 225 -25.76 -40.28 -15.98
N ALA A 226 -26.56 -39.96 -14.97
CA ALA A 226 -27.74 -39.13 -15.18
C ALA A 226 -27.31 -37.68 -15.46
N PRO A 227 -27.68 -37.08 -16.61
CA PRO A 227 -27.31 -35.69 -16.93
C PRO A 227 -28.16 -34.67 -16.15
N VAL A 228 -29.13 -35.14 -15.38
CA VAL A 228 -30.05 -34.29 -14.62
C VAL A 228 -29.32 -33.69 -13.42
N PRO A 229 -29.37 -32.36 -13.20
CA PRO A 229 -28.81 -31.77 -12.00
C PRO A 229 -29.64 -32.16 -10.78
N THR A 230 -29.10 -33.05 -9.96
CA THR A 230 -29.79 -33.64 -8.79
C THR A 230 -29.07 -33.33 -7.47
N ARG A 231 -27.79 -32.92 -7.51
CA ARG A 231 -26.96 -32.67 -6.34
C ARG A 231 -26.85 -31.18 -6.07
N CYS A 232 -27.05 -30.81 -4.81
CA CYS A 232 -26.77 -29.47 -4.31
C CYS A 232 -25.36 -29.42 -3.71
N VAL A 233 -24.51 -28.53 -4.22
CA VAL A 233 -23.15 -28.31 -3.73
C VAL A 233 -23.00 -26.85 -3.31
N ILE A 234 -22.48 -26.62 -2.10
CA ILE A 234 -22.09 -25.29 -1.64
C ILE A 234 -20.61 -25.10 -1.94
N ALA A 235 -20.30 -24.10 -2.75
CA ALA A 235 -18.96 -23.71 -3.14
C ALA A 235 -18.56 -22.41 -2.42
N ARG A 236 -17.45 -22.42 -1.69
CA ARG A 236 -16.89 -21.25 -1.00
C ARG A 236 -15.53 -20.89 -1.58
N LEU A 237 -15.33 -19.63 -1.91
CA LEU A 237 -14.02 -19.12 -2.32
C LEU A 237 -13.25 -18.60 -1.10
N PRO A 238 -11.95 -18.94 -0.98
CA PRO A 238 -11.15 -18.48 0.15
C PRO A 238 -11.09 -16.95 0.19
N GLU A 239 -11.07 -16.40 1.40
CA GLU A 239 -10.72 -15.00 1.61
C GLU A 239 -9.25 -14.83 1.23
N VAL A 240 -8.99 -14.08 0.17
CA VAL A 240 -7.62 -13.69 -0.17
C VAL A 240 -7.12 -12.83 0.98
N GLY A 241 -6.20 -13.37 1.78
CA GLY A 241 -5.58 -12.65 2.87
C GLY A 241 -4.98 -11.34 2.36
N ASN A 242 -5.08 -10.29 3.18
CA ASN A 242 -4.57 -8.94 2.93
C ASN A 242 -3.03 -8.86 2.79
N ASP A 243 -2.41 -9.67 1.94
CA ASP A 243 -1.00 -9.53 1.58
C ASP A 243 -0.88 -8.46 0.48
N THR A 244 -1.06 -7.22 0.94
CA THR A 244 -1.03 -6.00 0.16
C THR A 244 0.40 -5.65 -0.24
N SER A 245 0.78 -6.02 -1.46
CA SER A 245 1.78 -5.24 -2.23
C SER A 245 1.77 -5.48 -3.73
N GLN A 246 1.05 -6.48 -4.27
CA GLN A 246 0.99 -6.70 -5.73
C GLN A 246 -0.38 -7.10 -6.32
N SER A 247 -1.40 -7.44 -5.51
CA SER A 247 -2.72 -7.84 -6.03
C SER A 247 -3.68 -6.65 -6.14
N ARG A 248 -3.33 -5.65 -6.96
CA ARG A 248 -4.22 -4.48 -7.11
C ARG A 248 -5.37 -4.68 -8.09
N GLU A 249 -5.40 -5.75 -8.88
CA GLU A 249 -6.36 -5.84 -10.00
C GLU A 249 -6.92 -7.22 -10.31
N THR A 250 -6.53 -8.31 -9.64
CA THR A 250 -7.09 -9.62 -9.97
C THR A 250 -8.40 -9.87 -9.22
N GLY A 251 -9.54 -9.82 -9.92
CA GLY A 251 -10.85 -10.17 -9.38
C GLY A 251 -10.87 -11.57 -8.75
N PHE A 252 -11.70 -11.77 -7.73
CA PHE A 252 -11.68 -13.03 -6.94
C PHE A 252 -12.09 -14.27 -7.76
N LEU A 253 -12.71 -14.08 -8.92
CA LEU A 253 -13.05 -15.14 -9.88
C LEU A 253 -11.99 -15.36 -10.97
N GLU A 254 -10.96 -14.51 -11.07
CA GLU A 254 -9.94 -14.61 -12.12
C GLU A 254 -8.99 -15.80 -11.92
N ASN A 255 -8.85 -16.26 -10.68
CA ASN A 255 -8.03 -17.42 -10.35
C ASN A 255 -8.75 -18.77 -10.58
N LEU A 256 -10.01 -18.74 -11.02
CA LEU A 256 -10.75 -19.96 -11.33
C LEU A 256 -10.34 -20.50 -12.69
N ASP A 257 -10.10 -21.81 -12.75
CA ASP A 257 -9.89 -22.46 -14.04
C ASP A 257 -11.14 -22.36 -14.93
N ARG A 258 -10.94 -22.65 -16.22
CA ARG A 258 -12.01 -22.62 -17.22
C ARG A 258 -13.14 -23.55 -16.79
N TRP A 259 -12.92 -24.86 -16.66
CA TRP A 259 -13.98 -25.80 -16.26
C TRP A 259 -14.85 -25.33 -15.08
N THR A 260 -14.23 -24.86 -13.99
CA THR A 260 -14.91 -24.37 -12.78
C THR A 260 -15.72 -23.11 -13.06
N THR A 261 -15.16 -22.16 -13.81
CA THR A 261 -15.90 -20.98 -14.28
C THR A 261 -17.12 -21.40 -15.11
N GLY A 262 -16.99 -22.42 -15.96
CA GLY A 262 -18.07 -22.97 -16.77
C GLY A 262 -19.20 -23.55 -15.93
N VAL A 263 -18.83 -24.35 -14.92
CA VAL A 263 -19.79 -24.90 -13.95
C VAL A 263 -20.55 -23.79 -13.23
N LEU A 264 -19.87 -22.72 -12.79
CA LEU A 264 -20.52 -21.58 -12.14
C LEU A 264 -21.51 -20.89 -13.09
N VAL A 265 -21.13 -20.55 -14.32
CA VAL A 265 -22.06 -19.84 -15.22
C VAL A 265 -23.25 -20.71 -15.64
N THR A 266 -23.09 -22.04 -15.71
CA THR A 266 -24.17 -22.95 -16.14
C THR A 266 -25.09 -23.39 -15.01
N TYR A 267 -24.56 -23.71 -13.82
CA TYR A 267 -25.28 -24.43 -12.77
C TYR A 267 -25.48 -23.63 -11.47
N LEU A 268 -25.14 -22.33 -11.46
CA LEU A 268 -25.42 -21.45 -10.32
C LEU A 268 -26.93 -21.32 -10.10
N ALA A 269 -27.38 -21.73 -8.92
CA ALA A 269 -28.77 -21.64 -8.50
C ALA A 269 -29.01 -20.46 -7.55
N ASP A 270 -28.07 -20.20 -6.65
CA ASP A 270 -28.10 -19.05 -5.74
C ASP A 270 -26.67 -18.58 -5.40
N ALA A 271 -26.51 -17.31 -5.05
CA ALA A 271 -25.22 -16.70 -4.77
C ALA A 271 -25.27 -15.66 -3.65
N ASP A 272 -24.52 -15.92 -2.58
CA ASP A 272 -24.12 -14.87 -1.65
C ASP A 272 -22.79 -14.25 -2.09
N TRP A 273 -22.90 -13.25 -2.96
CA TRP A 273 -21.76 -12.46 -3.44
C TRP A 273 -21.00 -11.74 -2.33
N SER A 274 -21.59 -11.52 -1.15
CA SER A 274 -20.88 -10.85 -0.05
C SER A 274 -19.89 -11.79 0.63
N ARG A 275 -20.31 -13.04 0.87
CA ARG A 275 -19.50 -14.11 1.48
C ARG A 275 -18.79 -14.99 0.47
N ARG A 276 -18.88 -14.68 -0.82
CA ARG A 276 -18.32 -15.48 -1.93
C ARG A 276 -18.75 -16.95 -1.85
N THR A 277 -20.00 -17.17 -1.47
CA THR A 277 -20.60 -18.49 -1.30
C THR A 277 -21.63 -18.71 -2.41
N PHE A 278 -21.53 -19.83 -3.11
CA PHE A 278 -22.34 -20.17 -4.27
C PHE A 278 -23.05 -21.50 -4.05
N THR A 279 -24.33 -21.56 -4.36
CA THR A 279 -25.13 -22.78 -4.34
C THR A 279 -25.28 -23.27 -5.77
N LEU A 280 -24.77 -24.47 -6.04
CA LEU A 280 -24.76 -25.08 -7.37
C LEU A 280 -25.70 -26.28 -7.40
N GLN A 281 -26.52 -26.36 -8.45
CA GLN A 281 -27.35 -27.51 -8.75
C GLN A 281 -26.75 -28.26 -9.94
N VAL A 282 -26.00 -29.33 -9.65
CA VAL A 282 -25.13 -30.01 -10.62
C VAL A 282 -25.46 -31.51 -10.74
N PRO A 283 -25.13 -32.15 -11.87
CA PRO A 283 -25.18 -33.61 -12.00
C PRO A 283 -24.12 -34.30 -11.12
N ASP A 284 -24.33 -35.59 -10.83
CA ASP A 284 -23.48 -36.39 -9.93
C ASP A 284 -21.98 -36.32 -10.28
N LEU A 285 -21.61 -36.53 -11.55
CA LEU A 285 -20.21 -36.50 -11.98
C LEU A 285 -19.53 -35.15 -11.73
N ILE A 286 -20.27 -34.04 -11.89
CA ILE A 286 -19.74 -32.70 -11.65
C ILE A 286 -19.58 -32.48 -10.14
N ALA A 287 -20.55 -32.93 -9.32
CA ALA A 287 -20.46 -32.86 -7.87
C ALA A 287 -19.25 -33.63 -7.34
N ASP A 288 -19.06 -34.88 -7.77
CA ASP A 288 -17.94 -35.73 -7.35
C ASP A 288 -16.59 -35.08 -7.67
N ARG A 289 -16.45 -34.48 -8.87
CA ARG A 289 -15.26 -33.73 -9.24
C ARG A 289 -15.03 -32.47 -8.40
N LEU A 290 -16.07 -31.70 -8.12
CA LEU A 290 -15.98 -30.51 -7.27
C LEU A 290 -15.53 -30.87 -5.84
N LEU A 291 -16.05 -31.96 -5.29
CA LEU A 291 -15.73 -32.43 -3.94
C LEU A 291 -14.35 -33.08 -3.84
N ALA A 292 -13.87 -33.71 -4.92
CA ALA A 292 -12.54 -34.32 -4.97
C ALA A 292 -11.40 -33.28 -5.04
N ARG A 293 -11.68 -32.03 -5.44
CA ARG A 293 -10.68 -30.96 -5.54
C ARG A 293 -10.65 -30.12 -4.27
N SER A 294 -9.44 -29.88 -3.76
CA SER A 294 -9.22 -29.01 -2.58
C SER A 294 -8.75 -27.59 -2.95
N TYR A 295 -8.70 -27.24 -4.25
CA TYR A 295 -8.22 -25.93 -4.71
C TYR A 295 -8.75 -25.63 -6.12
N PRO A 296 -9.21 -24.42 -6.46
CA PRO A 296 -9.26 -23.17 -5.67
C PRO A 296 -10.59 -22.90 -4.93
N ILE A 297 -11.55 -23.82 -4.96
CA ILE A 297 -12.86 -23.68 -4.31
C ILE A 297 -13.03 -24.77 -3.26
N GLU A 298 -13.51 -24.42 -2.08
CA GLU A 298 -13.92 -25.38 -1.05
C GLU A 298 -15.38 -25.78 -1.29
N CYS A 299 -15.63 -27.07 -1.51
CA CYS A 299 -16.96 -27.60 -1.85
C CYS A 299 -17.47 -28.56 -0.77
N GLU A 300 -18.75 -28.43 -0.40
CA GLU A 300 -19.43 -29.33 0.55
C GLU A 300 -20.80 -29.74 -0.01
N LEU A 301 -21.23 -30.98 0.29
CA LEU A 301 -22.58 -31.45 -0.03
C LEU A 301 -23.60 -30.78 0.88
N HIS A 302 -24.72 -30.34 0.30
CA HIS A 302 -25.86 -29.86 1.07
C HIS A 302 -26.97 -30.92 1.04
N ASP A 303 -27.14 -31.62 2.16
CA ASP A 303 -28.27 -32.54 2.35
C ASP A 303 -29.53 -31.70 2.50
N GLY A 304 -30.45 -31.80 1.53
CA GLY A 304 -31.63 -30.94 1.35
C GLY A 304 -32.67 -30.97 2.47
N GLY A 305 -32.31 -30.47 3.65
CA GLY A 305 -33.24 -29.84 4.57
C GLY A 305 -33.46 -28.39 4.14
N ASP A 306 -34.71 -27.96 4.13
CA ASP A 306 -35.18 -26.58 3.96
C ASP A 306 -34.67 -25.65 5.09
N ASP A 307 -33.38 -25.66 5.38
CA ASP A 307 -32.75 -24.61 6.16
C ASP A 307 -32.23 -23.58 5.16
N PRO A 308 -32.95 -22.45 4.96
CA PRO A 308 -32.37 -21.32 4.24
C PRO A 308 -31.01 -21.05 4.86
N ILE A 309 -29.97 -20.87 4.01
CA ILE A 309 -28.59 -20.51 4.37
C ILE A 309 -28.63 -19.89 5.75
N ALA A 310 -28.28 -20.67 6.78
CA ALA A 310 -28.56 -20.30 8.16
C ALA A 310 -28.16 -18.85 8.31
N GLU A 311 -29.18 -17.99 8.49
CA GLU A 311 -28.96 -16.64 8.96
C GLU A 311 -28.24 -16.88 10.27
N GLY A 312 -26.90 -16.81 10.22
CA GLY A 312 -26.06 -16.82 11.39
C GLY A 312 -26.43 -15.56 12.13
N GLU A 313 -27.50 -15.67 12.93
CA GLU A 313 -28.02 -14.62 13.76
C GLU A 313 -26.87 -14.18 14.65
N ALA A 314 -26.54 -12.90 14.49
CA ALA A 314 -26.24 -12.03 15.62
C ALA A 314 -25.00 -12.38 16.45
N SER A 315 -23.84 -12.55 15.81
CA SER A 315 -22.55 -12.27 16.49
C SER A 315 -21.83 -11.02 15.98
N ASP A 316 -22.26 -10.39 14.88
CA ASP A 316 -21.43 -9.40 14.17
C ASP A 316 -21.91 -7.94 14.23
N ARG A 317 -22.86 -7.62 15.13
CA ARG A 317 -23.31 -6.23 15.35
C ARG A 317 -22.22 -5.29 15.88
N ALA A 318 -21.08 -5.83 16.33
CA ALA A 318 -19.94 -5.05 16.79
C ALA A 318 -19.11 -4.43 15.64
N SER A 319 -19.32 -4.89 14.40
CA SER A 319 -18.46 -4.57 13.25
C SER A 319 -18.99 -3.42 12.36
N TYR A 320 -20.10 -2.77 12.72
CA TYR A 320 -20.77 -1.77 11.87
C TYR A 320 -20.35 -0.33 12.18
N VAL A 321 -20.07 0.46 11.15
CA VAL A 321 -19.74 1.87 11.27
C VAL A 321 -21.01 2.71 11.32
N GLN A 322 -21.33 3.23 12.50
CA GLN A 322 -22.44 4.16 12.69
C GLN A 322 -22.11 5.57 12.15
N PRO A 323 -23.13 6.39 11.83
CA PRO A 323 -22.88 7.77 11.46
C PRO A 323 -22.10 8.52 12.56
N GLY A 324 -21.05 9.22 12.16
CA GLY A 324 -20.20 10.03 13.03
C GLY A 324 -19.00 9.30 13.62
N VAL A 325 -18.79 8.02 13.31
CA VAL A 325 -17.55 7.31 13.69
C VAL A 325 -16.33 7.87 12.93
N PHE A 326 -16.48 8.14 11.63
CA PHE A 326 -15.44 8.78 10.79
C PHE A 326 -15.88 10.17 10.42
N ASP A 327 -15.50 10.68 9.24
CA ASP A 327 -15.67 12.07 8.82
C ASP A 327 -17.06 12.45 8.30
N ASP A 328 -18.03 11.54 8.36
CA ASP A 328 -19.35 11.61 7.73
C ASP A 328 -20.35 12.59 8.39
N THR A 329 -20.07 13.01 9.63
CA THR A 329 -20.82 14.07 10.35
C THR A 329 -19.96 15.31 10.62
N PRO A 330 -20.51 16.44 11.12
CA PRO A 330 -19.70 17.51 11.69
C PRO A 330 -18.93 17.03 12.94
N VAL A 331 -17.80 17.69 13.28
CA VAL A 331 -16.93 17.28 14.41
C VAL A 331 -17.68 17.15 15.74
N PHE A 332 -18.66 18.02 16.02
CA PHE A 332 -19.45 17.96 17.25
C PHE A 332 -20.36 16.71 17.35
N GLY A 333 -20.63 16.06 16.22
CA GLY A 333 -21.43 14.83 16.13
C GLY A 333 -20.57 13.57 15.99
N ARG A 334 -19.27 13.64 16.31
CA ARG A 334 -18.36 12.50 16.24
C ARG A 334 -18.57 11.54 17.41
N LEU A 335 -18.52 10.24 17.11
CA LEU A 335 -18.63 9.16 18.08
C LEU A 335 -17.25 8.55 18.40
N PRO A 336 -17.04 8.05 19.62
CA PRO A 336 -15.82 7.35 19.97
C PRO A 336 -15.57 6.15 19.07
N VAL A 337 -14.33 6.00 18.60
CA VAL A 337 -13.93 4.88 17.76
C VAL A 337 -13.64 3.63 18.60
N THR A 338 -13.70 2.45 17.98
CA THR A 338 -13.39 1.15 18.59
C THR A 338 -12.33 0.43 17.75
N ALA A 339 -11.79 -0.68 18.26
CA ALA A 339 -10.84 -1.51 17.51
C ALA A 339 -11.45 -2.05 16.20
N ASP A 340 -12.75 -2.35 16.19
CA ASP A 340 -13.47 -2.82 15.01
C ASP A 340 -13.57 -1.74 13.93
N HIS A 341 -13.83 -0.49 14.34
CA HIS A 341 -13.79 0.65 13.41
C HIS A 341 -12.41 0.79 12.74
N PHE A 342 -11.31 0.55 13.44
CA PHE A 342 -9.98 0.63 12.83
C PHE A 342 -9.65 -0.54 11.91
N ARG A 343 -10.15 -1.74 12.18
CA ARG A 343 -10.11 -2.84 11.22
C ARG A 343 -10.83 -2.46 9.92
N VAL A 344 -12.00 -1.84 10.03
CA VAL A 344 -12.75 -1.30 8.89
C VAL A 344 -11.99 -0.17 8.18
N LEU A 345 -11.31 0.71 8.92
CA LEU A 345 -10.49 1.76 8.32
C LEU A 345 -9.35 1.19 7.46
N GLY A 346 -8.72 0.10 7.95
CA GLY A 346 -7.66 -0.60 7.23
C GLY A 346 -8.14 -1.27 5.93
N THR A 347 -9.40 -1.73 5.86
CA THR A 347 -9.95 -2.32 4.63
C THR A 347 -10.34 -1.27 3.59
N VAL A 348 -10.87 -0.13 4.04
CA VAL A 348 -11.39 0.92 3.14
C VAL A 348 -10.31 1.89 2.68
N SER A 349 -9.26 2.08 3.47
CA SER A 349 -8.18 3.03 3.17
C SER A 349 -6.83 2.32 3.14
N PRO A 350 -6.22 2.11 1.96
CA PRO A 350 -4.85 1.58 1.87
C PRO A 350 -3.81 2.52 2.51
N ASN A 351 -4.18 3.80 2.76
CA ASN A 351 -3.38 4.78 3.48
C ASN A 351 -3.78 4.88 4.97
N ALA A 352 -4.42 3.86 5.53
CA ALA A 352 -4.79 3.80 6.95
C ALA A 352 -3.57 3.96 7.88
N ASP A 353 -2.36 3.73 7.37
CA ASP A 353 -1.10 3.87 8.10
C ASP A 353 -0.55 5.31 8.15
N GLN A 354 -1.40 6.32 7.94
CA GLN A 354 -1.03 7.74 8.09
C GLN A 354 -1.20 8.24 9.54
N LEU A 355 -0.91 9.53 9.75
CA LEU A 355 -1.19 10.23 11.01
C LEU A 355 -2.65 10.72 11.07
N TYR A 356 -3.23 10.67 12.27
CA TYR A 356 -4.59 11.13 12.56
C TYR A 356 -4.58 12.16 13.69
N ILE A 357 -5.35 13.23 13.50
CA ILE A 357 -5.76 14.12 14.58
C ILE A 357 -6.88 13.42 15.31
N VAL A 358 -6.67 13.18 16.60
CA VAL A 358 -7.66 12.56 17.48
C VAL A 358 -7.91 13.44 18.68
N PHE A 359 -9.08 13.27 19.30
CA PHE A 359 -9.37 13.86 20.59
C PHE A 359 -9.68 12.75 21.59
N SER A 360 -8.82 12.57 22.58
CA SER A 360 -8.97 11.57 23.64
C SER A 360 -9.46 12.19 24.93
N THR A 361 -10.18 11.42 25.74
CA THR A 361 -10.65 11.88 27.05
C THR A 361 -9.51 12.10 28.05
N SER A 362 -8.39 11.41 27.86
CA SER A 362 -7.23 11.47 28.75
C SER A 362 -6.28 12.63 28.44
N ASN A 363 -6.03 12.92 27.17
CA ASN A 363 -4.96 13.84 26.76
C ASN A 363 -5.46 15.01 25.89
N GLY A 364 -6.75 15.05 25.55
CA GLY A 364 -7.31 16.07 24.66
C GLY A 364 -6.89 15.85 23.21
N ALA A 365 -6.53 16.94 22.51
CA ALA A 365 -6.14 16.87 21.10
C ALA A 365 -4.72 16.30 20.93
N GLU A 366 -4.60 15.22 20.16
CA GLU A 366 -3.35 14.52 19.88
C GLU A 366 -3.21 14.23 18.39
N VAL A 367 -1.97 13.98 17.95
CA VAL A 367 -1.68 13.43 16.62
C VAL A 367 -1.02 12.07 16.82
N LEU A 368 -1.66 11.00 16.34
CA LEU A 368 -1.21 9.62 16.54
C LEU A 368 -1.27 8.84 15.22
N PRO A 369 -0.31 7.94 14.98
CA PRO A 369 -0.47 6.94 13.92
C PRO A 369 -1.54 5.92 14.31
N LEU A 370 -2.19 5.30 13.32
CA LEU A 370 -3.25 4.32 13.55
C LEU A 370 -2.84 3.20 14.54
N ALA A 371 -1.66 2.61 14.33
CA ALA A 371 -1.14 1.54 15.18
C ALA A 371 -0.98 1.95 16.66
N ALA A 372 -0.62 3.22 16.93
CA ALA A 372 -0.53 3.70 18.30
C ALA A 372 -1.92 3.84 18.94
N ILE A 373 -2.93 4.23 18.17
CA ILE A 373 -4.31 4.29 18.66
C ILE A 373 -4.82 2.87 18.96
N GLU A 374 -4.58 1.90 18.06
CA GLU A 374 -4.94 0.49 18.28
C GLU A 374 -4.29 -0.09 19.54
N LYS A 375 -2.98 0.12 19.74
CA LYS A 375 -2.24 -0.30 20.95
C LYS A 375 -2.83 0.33 22.21
N ARG A 376 -3.17 1.63 22.16
CA ARG A 376 -3.75 2.35 23.29
C ARG A 376 -5.19 1.92 23.57
N MET A 377 -5.98 1.56 22.55
CA MET A 377 -7.33 1.01 22.73
C MET A 377 -7.32 -0.31 23.48
N ALA A 378 -6.35 -1.18 23.20
CA ALA A 378 -6.15 -2.41 23.99
C ALA A 378 -5.88 -2.12 25.49
N SER A 379 -5.43 -0.91 25.81
CA SER A 379 -5.19 -0.42 27.17
C SER A 379 -6.30 0.50 27.70
N GLY A 380 -7.46 0.54 27.04
CA GLY A 380 -8.64 1.31 27.49
C GLY A 380 -8.73 2.74 26.97
N TRP A 381 -7.99 3.11 25.92
CA TRP A 381 -8.11 4.43 25.29
C TRP A 381 -9.52 4.68 24.72
N HIS A 382 -9.99 5.90 24.89
CA HIS A 382 -11.30 6.35 24.43
C HIS A 382 -11.19 7.74 23.81
N GLY A 383 -11.63 7.87 22.56
CA GLY A 383 -11.53 9.12 21.83
C GLY A 383 -12.16 9.06 20.44
N VAL A 384 -12.16 10.19 19.76
CA VAL A 384 -12.75 10.38 18.43
C VAL A 384 -11.65 10.69 17.41
N VAL A 385 -11.87 10.28 16.15
CA VAL A 385 -11.02 10.69 15.02
C VAL A 385 -11.58 11.99 14.43
N ILE A 386 -10.74 13.01 14.32
CA ILE A 386 -11.12 14.32 13.80
C ILE A 386 -10.82 14.40 12.30
N ALA A 387 -9.58 14.09 11.92
CA ALA A 387 -9.08 14.18 10.54
C ALA A 387 -7.82 13.32 10.36
N GLY A 388 -7.62 12.77 9.17
CA GLY A 388 -6.33 12.17 8.78
C GLY A 388 -5.43 13.16 8.05
N ALA A 389 -4.16 12.82 7.85
CA ALA A 389 -3.22 13.65 7.06
C ALA A 389 -3.78 13.99 5.69
N SER A 390 -4.42 13.04 5.04
CA SER A 390 -5.14 13.19 3.77
C SER A 390 -6.26 14.24 3.71
N ASP A 391 -6.70 14.76 4.86
CA ASP A 391 -7.75 15.78 4.96
C ASP A 391 -7.21 17.19 5.02
N LEU A 392 -5.89 17.35 5.20
CA LEU A 392 -5.25 18.65 5.14
C LEU A 392 -5.35 19.24 3.72
N PRO A 393 -5.82 20.49 3.58
CA PRO A 393 -5.97 21.11 2.28
C PRO A 393 -4.61 21.32 1.60
N SER A 394 -4.60 21.29 0.26
CA SER A 394 -3.38 21.53 -0.53
C SER A 394 -2.73 22.87 -0.19
N SER A 395 -3.52 23.90 0.12
CA SER A 395 -3.04 25.24 0.51
C SER A 395 -2.08 25.25 1.71
N VAL A 396 -2.12 24.24 2.58
CA VAL A 396 -1.19 24.10 3.71
C VAL A 396 0.18 23.59 3.26
N ILE A 397 0.24 22.78 2.19
CA ILE A 397 1.47 22.16 1.68
C ILE A 397 1.98 22.79 0.38
N GLU A 398 1.16 23.56 -0.32
CA GLU A 398 1.45 24.23 -1.60
C GLU A 398 2.74 25.07 -1.56
N PRO A 399 3.00 25.88 -0.52
CA PRO A 399 4.26 26.62 -0.44
C PRO A 399 5.50 25.72 -0.47
N TRP A 400 5.43 24.55 0.17
CA TRP A 400 6.53 23.60 0.22
C TRP A 400 6.65 22.77 -1.06
N ALA A 401 5.51 22.41 -1.65
CA ALA A 401 5.47 21.73 -2.94
C ALA A 401 6.02 22.63 -4.06
N GLY A 402 5.77 23.94 -4.00
CA GLY A 402 6.31 24.92 -4.96
C GLY A 402 7.83 25.12 -4.89
N GLU A 403 8.46 24.89 -3.73
CA GLU A 403 9.92 24.99 -3.56
C GLU A 403 10.71 23.89 -4.29
N ILE A 404 10.05 22.80 -4.67
CA ILE A 404 10.65 21.62 -5.31
C ILE A 404 11.21 21.93 -6.71
N GLY A 405 10.72 22.97 -7.39
CA GLY A 405 11.27 23.44 -8.67
C GLY A 405 11.61 22.33 -9.68
N ARG A 406 12.68 22.51 -10.48
CA ARG A 406 13.27 21.43 -11.28
C ARG A 406 14.26 20.65 -10.42
N ARG A 407 14.18 19.31 -10.51
CA ARG A 407 15.19 18.38 -9.98
C ARG A 407 16.60 18.87 -10.32
N PRO A 408 17.51 19.06 -9.33
CA PRO A 408 18.92 19.30 -9.62
C PRO A 408 19.45 18.16 -10.48
N GLU A 409 20.25 18.47 -11.49
CA GLU A 409 20.94 17.45 -12.29
C GLU A 409 21.72 16.53 -11.34
N GLU A 410 21.92 15.25 -11.68
CA GLU A 410 22.39 14.17 -10.79
C GLU A 410 23.74 14.42 -10.07
N ARG A 411 24.38 15.56 -10.31
CA ARG A 411 25.66 15.99 -9.73
C ARG A 411 25.57 17.18 -8.77
N GLU A 412 24.43 17.84 -8.62
CA GLU A 412 24.26 18.92 -7.65
C GLU A 412 23.83 18.37 -6.28
N SER A 413 24.51 18.82 -5.22
CA SER A 413 24.14 18.48 -3.85
C SER A 413 22.74 18.99 -3.55
N ILE A 414 21.82 18.09 -3.20
CA ILE A 414 20.48 18.42 -2.70
C ILE A 414 20.52 19.16 -1.36
N TRP A 415 21.67 19.14 -0.68
CA TRP A 415 21.87 19.82 0.59
C TRP A 415 22.43 21.22 0.33
N PRO A 416 21.78 22.29 0.84
CA PRO A 416 22.33 23.63 0.75
C PRO A 416 23.71 23.70 1.41
N GLU A 417 24.59 24.49 0.81
CA GLU A 417 25.94 24.71 1.33
C GLU A 417 25.86 25.32 2.74
N GLN A 418 26.67 24.80 3.66
CA GLN A 418 26.65 25.27 5.03
C GLN A 418 27.28 26.66 5.10
N VAL A 419 26.47 27.62 5.53
CA VAL A 419 26.96 28.96 5.84
C VAL A 419 27.53 28.96 7.25
N HIS A 420 28.85 29.17 7.34
CA HIS A 420 29.60 29.23 8.60
C HIS A 420 29.73 30.65 9.15
N ASP A 421 29.54 31.67 8.32
CA ASP A 421 29.56 33.07 8.75
C ASP A 421 28.29 33.38 9.56
N VAL A 422 28.47 33.69 10.85
CA VAL A 422 27.37 34.01 11.77
C VAL A 422 26.63 35.30 11.42
N HIS A 423 27.22 36.16 10.58
CA HIS A 423 26.62 37.42 10.14
C HIS A 423 25.82 37.27 8.84
N ASP A 424 25.92 36.14 8.13
CA ASP A 424 25.07 35.85 6.97
C ASP A 424 23.64 35.51 7.46
N PRO A 425 22.58 36.11 6.89
CA PRO A 425 21.20 35.83 7.28
C PRO A 425 20.79 34.35 7.21
N ARG A 426 21.47 33.54 6.39
CA ARG A 426 21.24 32.11 6.20
C ARG A 426 21.94 31.24 7.23
N PHE A 427 22.76 31.81 8.11
CA PHE A 427 23.45 31.06 9.17
C PHE A 427 22.44 30.21 9.97
N GLY A 428 22.71 28.92 10.10
CA GLY A 428 21.82 28.01 10.82
C GLY A 428 20.48 27.70 10.14
N ASP A 429 20.22 28.11 8.89
CA ASP A 429 18.98 27.78 8.15
C ASP A 429 18.66 26.27 8.23
N TRP A 430 19.69 25.43 8.15
CA TRP A 430 19.62 23.98 8.23
C TRP A 430 19.05 23.43 9.56
N LEU A 431 18.95 24.25 10.60
CA LEU A 431 18.32 23.89 11.87
C LEU A 431 16.81 24.12 11.88
N GLY A 432 16.29 24.98 11.00
CA GLY A 432 14.93 25.50 11.06
C GLY A 432 13.86 24.57 10.48
N LEU A 433 12.60 24.85 10.83
CA LEU A 433 11.43 24.21 10.23
C LEU A 433 11.37 24.39 8.70
N ALA A 434 11.77 25.54 8.16
CA ALA A 434 11.77 25.79 6.71
C ALA A 434 12.68 24.79 5.97
N ASP A 435 13.92 24.59 6.44
CA ASP A 435 14.84 23.61 5.84
C ASP A 435 14.32 22.17 5.99
N GLY A 436 13.61 21.85 7.08
CA GLY A 436 12.96 20.54 7.22
C GLY A 436 11.85 20.31 6.20
N ALA A 437 11.10 21.36 5.84
CA ALA A 437 10.03 21.26 4.85
C ALA A 437 10.64 21.02 3.48
N ARG A 438 11.65 21.83 3.15
CA ARG A 438 12.44 21.70 1.94
C ARG A 438 13.09 20.32 1.82
N THR A 439 13.74 19.85 2.88
CA THR A 439 14.36 18.51 2.93
C THR A 439 13.34 17.41 2.63
N THR A 440 12.18 17.45 3.28
CA THR A 440 11.11 16.46 3.05
C THR A 440 10.61 16.53 1.61
N ALA A 441 10.37 17.74 1.10
CA ALA A 441 9.91 17.98 -0.25
C ALA A 441 10.89 17.44 -1.30
N TRP A 442 12.20 17.63 -1.10
CA TRP A 442 13.25 17.10 -1.98
C TRP A 442 13.39 15.59 -1.94
N LEU A 443 13.40 15.00 -0.75
CA LEU A 443 13.56 13.55 -0.59
C LEU A 443 12.37 12.79 -1.21
N THR A 444 11.19 13.38 -1.15
CA THR A 444 9.95 12.76 -1.65
C THR A 444 9.72 12.98 -3.15
N PHE A 445 10.55 13.78 -3.83
CA PHE A 445 10.35 14.17 -5.25
C PHE A 445 10.15 13.00 -6.23
N ARG A 446 10.75 11.84 -5.97
CA ARG A 446 10.62 10.63 -6.82
C ARG A 446 9.52 9.68 -6.36
N ASP A 447 8.91 9.97 -5.23
CA ASP A 447 7.83 9.18 -4.65
C ASP A 447 6.50 9.60 -5.28
N GLN A 448 5.61 8.64 -5.49
CA GLN A 448 4.24 8.93 -5.97
C GLN A 448 3.40 9.62 -4.88
N ASP A 449 3.91 9.66 -3.63
CA ASP A 449 3.22 10.12 -2.42
C ASP A 449 3.76 11.45 -1.83
N ILE A 450 4.35 12.36 -2.62
CA ILE A 450 4.89 13.67 -2.15
C ILE A 450 3.90 14.41 -1.23
N GLU A 451 2.66 14.60 -1.69
CA GLU A 451 1.69 15.36 -0.92
C GLU A 451 1.32 14.66 0.40
N ARG A 452 1.29 13.32 0.41
CA ARG A 452 1.02 12.55 1.64
C ARG A 452 2.12 12.81 2.66
N ASN A 453 3.38 12.78 2.25
CA ASN A 453 4.51 12.98 3.16
C ASN A 453 4.58 14.42 3.67
N LEU A 454 4.30 15.42 2.83
CA LEU A 454 4.19 16.82 3.26
C LEU A 454 3.03 17.06 4.23
N ARG A 455 1.88 16.42 4.03
CA ARG A 455 0.74 16.48 4.97
C ARG A 455 1.10 15.79 6.30
N CYS A 456 1.78 14.64 6.26
CA CYS A 456 2.27 13.98 7.47
C CYS A 456 3.26 14.87 8.23
N LEU A 457 4.17 15.54 7.53
CA LEU A 457 5.10 16.50 8.12
C LEU A 457 4.37 17.66 8.80
N ALA A 458 3.35 18.24 8.15
CA ALA A 458 2.54 19.32 8.70
C ALA A 458 1.92 18.91 10.05
N MET A 459 1.37 17.69 10.14
CA MET A 459 0.79 17.18 11.39
C MET A 459 1.84 16.87 12.44
N ALA A 460 2.90 16.15 12.07
CA ALA A 460 3.91 15.66 12.99
C ALA A 460 4.69 16.80 13.66
N ARG A 461 4.85 17.95 12.98
CA ARG A 461 5.53 19.13 13.54
C ARG A 461 4.88 19.68 14.80
N GLY A 462 3.57 19.51 14.97
CA GLY A 462 2.83 19.97 16.14
C GLY A 462 2.87 19.00 17.33
N VAL A 463 3.39 17.78 17.15
CA VAL A 463 3.39 16.74 18.17
C VAL A 463 4.35 17.11 19.29
N HIS A 464 3.92 17.09 20.55
CA HIS A 464 4.79 17.50 21.66
C HIS A 464 6.01 16.57 21.82
N ASP A 465 5.82 15.25 21.88
CA ASP A 465 6.89 14.27 21.98
C ASP A 465 6.86 13.33 20.78
N LEU A 466 7.90 13.35 19.95
CA LEU A 466 7.91 12.58 18.70
C LEU A 466 7.95 11.06 18.92
N ARG A 467 8.32 10.59 20.12
CA ARG A 467 8.27 9.17 20.49
C ARG A 467 6.86 8.61 20.45
N THR A 468 5.83 9.45 20.59
CA THR A 468 4.42 9.01 20.48
C THR A 468 4.00 8.68 19.04
N LEU A 469 4.84 9.02 18.07
CA LEU A 469 4.62 8.66 16.65
C LEU A 469 5.20 7.30 16.29
N ASP A 470 5.83 6.62 17.25
CA ASP A 470 6.28 5.25 17.07
C ASP A 470 5.08 4.32 16.90
N SER A 471 5.07 3.59 15.81
CA SER A 471 4.07 2.56 15.51
C SER A 471 4.57 1.16 15.81
N GLY A 472 5.81 0.98 16.29
CA GLY A 472 6.45 -0.31 16.56
C GLY A 472 6.65 -1.20 15.33
N SER A 473 6.22 -0.76 14.14
CA SER A 473 6.26 -1.53 12.90
C SER A 473 6.88 -0.71 11.78
N ARG A 474 7.88 -1.30 11.10
CA ARG A 474 8.62 -0.63 10.00
C ARG A 474 7.77 -0.27 8.79
N ARG A 475 6.55 -0.81 8.68
CA ARG A 475 5.67 -0.65 7.51
C ARG A 475 4.51 0.33 7.73
N ARG A 476 4.16 0.68 8.98
CA ARG A 476 2.93 1.43 9.32
C ARG A 476 3.19 2.70 10.15
N GLY A 477 4.23 3.45 9.83
CA GLY A 477 4.68 4.61 10.64
C GLY A 477 4.95 5.86 9.81
N VAL A 478 5.42 6.91 10.50
CA VAL A 478 5.88 8.15 9.85
C VAL A 478 7.00 7.82 8.84
N PRO A 479 6.88 8.24 7.56
CA PRO A 479 7.88 7.96 6.54
C PRO A 479 9.28 8.49 6.92
N HIS A 480 10.33 7.81 6.47
CA HIS A 480 11.72 8.20 6.75
C HIS A 480 12.00 9.65 6.35
N ASP A 481 11.50 10.08 5.19
CA ASP A 481 11.71 11.44 4.69
C ASP A 481 11.06 12.50 5.59
N VAL A 482 9.95 12.16 6.24
CA VAL A 482 9.28 13.03 7.22
C VAL A 482 10.12 13.12 8.50
N TRP A 483 10.78 12.04 8.93
CA TRP A 483 11.73 12.10 10.05
C TRP A 483 12.91 13.04 9.79
N GLN A 484 13.46 13.04 8.56
CA GLN A 484 14.49 14.00 8.13
C GLN A 484 13.99 15.45 8.10
N GLY A 485 12.68 15.66 7.95
CA GLY A 485 12.04 16.97 8.05
C GLY A 485 11.75 17.43 9.47
N LEU A 486 11.53 16.51 10.41
CA LEU A 486 11.23 16.79 11.82
C LEU A 486 12.47 17.00 12.68
N LEU A 487 13.56 16.34 12.30
CA LEU A 487 14.82 16.35 13.02
C LEU A 487 15.93 16.95 12.15
N THR A 488 16.96 17.47 12.80
CA THR A 488 18.22 17.77 12.14
C THR A 488 19.20 16.62 12.35
N SER A 489 19.87 16.21 11.27
CA SER A 489 20.96 15.23 11.28
C SER A 489 22.29 15.83 11.77
N ARG A 490 22.32 17.13 12.01
CA ARG A 490 23.49 17.91 12.39
C ARG A 490 23.38 18.37 13.85
N ARG A 491 24.53 18.49 14.52
CA ARG A 491 24.61 18.85 15.94
C ARG A 491 24.30 20.32 16.17
N LEU A 492 23.54 20.62 17.21
CA LEU A 492 23.46 21.97 17.76
C LEU A 492 24.86 22.38 18.25
N ASP A 493 25.35 23.51 17.76
CA ASP A 493 26.53 24.14 18.32
C ASP A 493 26.13 24.89 19.58
N VAL A 494 26.64 24.42 20.72
CA VAL A 494 26.32 24.94 22.05
C VAL A 494 27.42 25.82 22.64
N GLU A 495 28.52 26.04 21.91
CA GLU A 495 29.67 26.84 22.37
C GLU A 495 29.29 28.22 22.92
N PRO A 496 28.35 28.99 22.29
CA PRO A 496 27.93 30.29 22.85
C PRO A 496 27.38 30.23 24.28
N PHE A 497 26.78 29.11 24.65
CA PHE A 497 26.07 28.91 25.92
C PHE A 497 26.95 28.28 27.00
N GLU A 498 28.07 27.67 26.61
CA GLU A 498 29.04 27.13 27.56
C GLU A 498 29.59 28.24 28.48
N PRO A 499 29.88 27.92 29.75
CA PRO A 499 30.44 28.90 30.67
C PRO A 499 31.82 29.38 30.16
N PRO A 500 32.18 30.65 30.39
CA PRO A 500 33.47 31.16 30.01
C PRO A 500 34.59 30.44 30.77
N THR A 501 35.51 29.83 30.03
CA THR A 501 36.68 29.13 30.60
C THR A 501 37.87 30.07 30.78
N SER A 502 38.86 29.64 31.60
CA SER A 502 40.12 30.36 31.73
C SER A 502 40.95 30.38 30.44
N ASP A 503 40.73 29.39 29.55
CA ASP A 503 41.28 29.40 28.21
C ASP A 503 40.49 30.37 27.31
N ARG A 504 41.16 31.43 26.85
CA ARG A 504 40.58 32.50 26.04
C ARG A 504 40.33 32.10 24.59
N TRP A 505 40.83 30.93 24.17
CA TRP A 505 40.78 30.49 22.78
C TRP A 505 39.68 29.46 22.51
N ARG A 506 39.11 28.83 23.54
CA ARG A 506 38.19 27.69 23.44
C ARG A 506 37.02 27.75 24.45
N GLY A 507 36.71 28.94 24.96
CA GLY A 507 35.68 29.13 25.99
C GLY A 507 34.38 29.67 25.42
N GLY A 508 33.26 29.17 25.94
CA GLY A 508 31.94 29.73 25.67
C GLY A 508 31.76 31.13 26.24
N SER A 509 30.64 31.79 25.91
CA SER A 509 30.33 33.15 26.39
C SER A 509 29.36 33.20 27.56
N GLY A 510 28.86 32.05 28.01
CA GLY A 510 27.85 31.94 29.06
C GLY A 510 26.55 32.67 28.70
N ILE A 511 26.22 32.72 27.41
CA ILE A 511 24.95 33.26 26.94
C ILE A 511 23.84 32.31 27.44
N PRO A 512 22.73 32.81 27.99
CA PRO A 512 21.65 31.93 28.45
C PRO A 512 21.07 31.14 27.28
N LEU A 513 20.61 29.90 27.52
CA LEU A 513 19.92 29.12 26.47
C LEU A 513 18.55 29.71 26.09
N GLY A 514 17.88 30.38 27.04
CA GLY A 514 16.58 31.02 26.80
C GLY A 514 15.56 30.06 26.17
N VAL A 515 14.99 30.45 25.04
CA VAL A 515 13.99 29.67 24.27
C VAL A 515 14.54 28.36 23.69
N LEU A 516 15.86 28.21 23.62
CA LEU A 516 16.51 26.98 23.18
C LEU A 516 16.57 25.93 24.28
N ALA A 517 16.43 26.29 25.56
CA ALA A 517 16.60 25.37 26.67
C ALA A 517 15.67 24.15 26.57
N GLY A 518 14.44 24.35 26.07
CA GLY A 518 13.45 23.29 25.87
C GLY A 518 13.50 22.59 24.51
N VAL A 519 14.51 22.86 23.66
CA VAL A 519 14.66 22.13 22.38
C VAL A 519 14.90 20.66 22.68
N GLN A 520 14.04 19.81 22.13
CA GLN A 520 14.08 18.38 22.34
C GLN A 520 15.20 17.72 21.54
N ILE A 521 15.87 16.77 22.17
CA ILE A 521 17.00 16.02 21.64
C ILE A 521 16.70 14.54 21.84
N TYR A 522 16.77 13.77 20.76
CA TYR A 522 16.48 12.33 20.76
C TYR A 522 17.77 11.54 20.54
N THR A 523 17.99 10.51 21.35
CA THR A 523 19.12 9.60 21.23
C THR A 523 18.72 8.18 21.60
N THR A 524 19.40 7.19 21.03
CA THR A 524 19.16 5.77 21.37
C THR A 524 19.66 5.38 22.75
N ASN A 525 20.60 6.15 23.33
CA ASN A 525 21.11 5.92 24.68
C ASN A 525 21.81 7.19 25.20
N ALA A 526 21.31 7.77 26.29
CA ALA A 526 21.87 8.93 26.99
C ALA A 526 22.61 8.55 28.28
N ASP A 527 22.55 7.28 28.71
CA ASP A 527 23.24 6.80 29.92
C ASP A 527 24.60 6.17 29.55
N PRO A 528 25.73 6.81 29.88
CA PRO A 528 27.06 6.27 29.61
C PRO A 528 27.38 5.00 30.42
N ARG A 529 26.55 4.63 31.41
CA ARG A 529 26.73 3.42 32.22
C ARG A 529 26.15 2.17 31.55
N LEU A 530 25.26 2.34 30.59
CA LEU A 530 24.70 1.23 29.81
C LEU A 530 25.62 0.91 28.63
N GLU A 531 25.72 -0.38 28.27
CA GLU A 531 26.54 -0.79 27.14
C GLU A 531 26.00 -0.20 25.82
N GLY A 532 26.89 0.46 25.07
CA GLY A 532 26.58 0.99 23.74
C GLY A 532 26.56 2.52 23.70
N LYS A 533 27.06 3.08 22.59
CA LYS A 533 27.11 4.53 22.39
C LYS A 533 25.73 5.10 22.12
N GLY A 534 25.50 6.35 22.51
CA GLY A 534 24.36 7.11 22.00
C GLY A 534 24.45 7.27 20.49
N HIS A 535 23.34 7.06 19.78
CA HIS A 535 23.21 7.29 18.36
C HIS A 535 22.04 8.22 18.06
N SER A 536 22.19 9.02 17.00
CA SER A 536 21.07 9.70 16.37
C SER A 536 20.04 8.66 15.88
N PRO A 537 18.73 8.88 16.04
CA PRO A 537 17.70 8.07 15.40
C PRO A 537 17.78 8.02 13.86
N LEU A 538 18.51 8.99 13.26
CA LEU A 538 18.80 9.06 11.83
C LEU A 538 20.16 8.43 11.45
N CYS A 539 20.81 7.70 12.36
CA CYS A 539 22.11 7.09 12.10
C CYS A 539 21.97 5.74 11.37
N ARG A 540 22.87 5.45 10.43
CA ARG A 540 23.00 4.11 9.83
C ARG A 540 23.16 2.99 10.87
N HIS A 541 23.86 3.25 11.97
CA HIS A 541 24.04 2.27 13.04
C HIS A 541 22.75 2.00 13.83
N SER A 542 21.81 2.95 13.88
CA SER A 542 20.45 2.76 14.40
C SER A 542 19.45 2.37 13.29
N ARG A 543 19.96 2.02 12.10
CA ARG A 543 19.19 1.67 10.90
C ARG A 543 18.25 2.77 10.41
N GLU A 544 18.54 4.02 10.75
CA GLU A 544 17.80 5.20 10.28
C GLU A 544 16.28 5.10 10.53
N ARG A 545 15.93 4.48 11.67
CA ARG A 545 14.57 4.01 11.98
C ARG A 545 13.57 5.12 12.34
N GLY A 546 14.04 6.37 12.45
CA GLY A 546 13.25 7.44 13.08
C GLY A 546 13.23 7.30 14.60
N VAL A 547 12.39 8.09 15.27
CA VAL A 547 12.28 8.09 16.74
C VAL A 547 11.31 6.99 17.19
N VAL A 548 11.68 6.25 18.24
CA VAL A 548 10.83 5.21 18.84
C VAL A 548 10.46 5.52 20.30
N GLU A 549 9.51 4.77 20.86
CA GLU A 549 9.08 4.90 22.26
C GLU A 549 10.25 4.78 23.27
N ASP A 550 11.19 3.88 23.00
CA ASP A 550 12.34 3.57 23.87
C ASP A 550 13.53 4.53 23.72
N ASP A 551 13.48 5.51 22.81
CA ASP A 551 14.57 6.50 22.70
C ASP A 551 14.57 7.45 23.91
N ASP A 552 15.76 7.86 24.33
CA ASP A 552 15.94 8.86 25.36
C ASP A 552 15.60 10.25 24.82
N LEU A 553 14.78 10.97 25.58
CA LEU A 553 14.42 12.36 25.33
C LEU A 553 15.17 13.27 26.30
N LEU A 554 16.09 14.06 25.74
CA LEU A 554 16.83 15.11 26.42
C LEU A 554 16.35 16.49 25.95
N THR A 555 16.79 17.52 26.65
CA THR A 555 16.68 18.92 26.21
C THR A 555 18.06 19.49 25.88
N ALA A 556 18.11 20.62 25.16
CA ALA A 556 19.37 21.34 24.96
C ALA A 556 19.98 21.83 26.30
N GLY A 557 19.13 22.06 27.32
CA GLY A 557 19.59 22.31 28.69
C GLY A 557 20.37 21.12 29.28
N ASP A 558 19.85 19.90 29.11
CA ASP A 558 20.52 18.69 29.59
C ASP A 558 21.84 18.43 28.86
N LEU A 559 21.87 18.71 27.54
CA LEU A 559 23.08 18.61 26.73
C LEU A 559 24.19 19.56 27.19
N LEU A 560 23.83 20.77 27.67
CA LEU A 560 24.78 21.74 28.20
C LEU A 560 25.22 21.42 29.63
N ALA A 561 24.34 20.81 30.43
CA ALA A 561 24.58 20.54 31.84
C ALA A 561 25.47 19.31 32.09
N ARG A 562 25.66 18.45 31.09
CA ARG A 562 26.36 17.17 31.20
C ARG A 562 27.40 17.02 30.11
N ASP A 563 28.59 16.56 30.47
CA ASP A 563 29.71 16.27 29.57
C ASP A 563 30.10 14.78 29.55
N ASP A 564 29.37 13.95 30.31
CA ASP A 564 29.69 12.54 30.56
C ASP A 564 29.17 11.57 29.49
N PHE A 565 28.58 12.09 28.42
CA PHE A 565 27.92 11.28 27.41
C PHE A 565 28.90 10.52 26.49
N ASP A 566 28.59 9.25 26.17
CA ASP A 566 29.37 8.47 25.20
C ASP A 566 28.71 8.46 23.81
N TRP A 567 29.07 9.46 22.99
CA TRP A 567 28.49 9.67 21.67
C TRP A 567 29.18 8.89 20.56
N CYS A 568 28.36 8.38 19.63
CA CYS A 568 28.85 7.90 18.34
C CYS A 568 29.58 9.03 17.59
N SER A 569 30.85 8.82 17.26
CA SER A 569 31.67 9.81 16.55
C SER A 569 31.18 10.12 15.12
N LYS A 570 30.40 9.21 14.50
CA LYS A 570 29.90 9.38 13.13
C LYS A 570 28.65 10.25 13.03
N CYS A 571 27.67 10.05 13.90
CA CYS A 571 26.40 10.82 13.88
C CYS A 571 26.33 11.86 14.98
N GLY A 572 27.28 11.88 15.91
CA GLY A 572 27.28 12.79 17.04
C GLY A 572 26.41 12.43 18.22
N GLY A 573 25.80 11.26 18.16
CA GLY A 573 25.09 10.68 19.30
C GLY A 573 23.63 11.05 19.43
N TYR A 574 23.13 12.09 18.75
CA TYR A 574 21.73 12.52 18.90
C TYR A 574 21.18 13.19 17.64
N ALA A 575 19.87 13.39 17.60
CA ALA A 575 19.20 14.29 16.66
C ALA A 575 18.43 15.35 17.44
N ALA A 576 18.57 16.62 17.06
CA ALA A 576 17.77 17.69 17.64
C ALA A 576 16.48 17.88 16.84
N ARG A 577 15.39 18.21 17.52
CA ARG A 577 14.17 18.69 16.86
C ARG A 577 14.47 20.00 16.14
N ARG A 578 13.88 20.17 14.95
CA ARG A 578 14.06 21.41 14.19
C ARG A 578 13.52 22.62 14.94
N LEU A 579 14.27 23.71 14.85
CA LEU A 579 14.02 24.95 15.57
C LEU A 579 12.85 25.71 14.95
N THR A 580 11.97 26.25 15.79
CA THR A 580 10.98 27.25 15.37
C THR A 580 11.66 28.53 14.92
N ASP A 581 10.95 29.42 14.22
CA ASP A 581 11.52 30.69 13.75
C ASP A 581 12.04 31.54 14.92
N THR A 582 11.34 31.53 16.06
CA THR A 582 11.78 32.20 17.29
C THR A 582 13.06 31.59 17.86
N GLN A 583 13.15 30.25 17.91
CA GLN A 583 14.34 29.54 18.38
C GLN A 583 15.53 29.76 17.45
N LEU A 584 15.33 29.68 16.13
CA LEU A 584 16.37 29.88 15.13
C LEU A 584 16.89 31.33 15.15
N SER A 585 16.00 32.31 15.28
CA SER A 585 16.37 33.72 15.44
C SER A 585 17.21 33.95 16.71
N TYR A 586 16.83 33.32 17.83
CA TYR A 586 17.62 33.37 19.07
C TYR A 586 18.99 32.73 18.91
N TYR A 587 19.05 31.55 18.29
CA TYR A 587 20.31 30.85 17.99
C TYR A 587 21.27 31.75 17.20
N ARG A 588 20.79 32.38 16.12
CA ARG A 588 21.58 33.34 15.32
C ARG A 588 22.08 34.52 16.15
N ALA A 589 21.20 35.13 16.94
CA ALA A 589 21.56 36.26 17.78
C ALA A 589 22.64 35.88 18.81
N ALA A 590 22.51 34.70 19.44
CA ALA A 590 23.46 34.19 20.42
C ALA A 590 24.84 33.95 19.79
N HIS A 591 24.90 33.34 18.61
CA HIS A 591 26.15 33.13 17.87
C HIS A 591 26.80 34.44 17.41
N ARG A 592 26.03 35.43 16.96
CA ARG A 592 26.55 36.77 16.65
C ARG A 592 27.13 37.46 17.90
N LEU A 593 26.44 37.36 19.02
CA LEU A 593 26.92 37.92 20.29
C LEU A 593 28.20 37.21 20.77
N HIS A 594 28.28 35.90 20.59
CA HIS A 594 29.46 35.09 20.90
C HIS A 594 30.66 35.45 20.01
N ASP A 595 30.47 35.61 18.69
CA ASP A 595 31.53 36.07 17.79
C ASP A 595 32.08 37.44 18.21
N ILE A 596 31.20 38.38 18.56
CA ILE A 596 31.61 39.69 19.09
C ILE A 596 32.44 39.54 20.37
N ALA A 597 32.02 38.67 21.30
CA ALA A 597 32.76 38.41 22.52
C ALA A 597 34.14 37.82 22.23
N GLN A 598 34.23 36.77 21.41
CA GLN A 598 35.50 36.15 21.01
C GLN A 598 36.42 37.15 20.31
N ARG A 599 35.88 38.00 19.43
CA ARG A 599 36.63 39.08 18.75
C ARG A 599 37.25 40.02 19.79
N LEU A 600 36.44 40.62 20.64
CA LEU A 600 36.90 41.57 21.67
C LEU A 600 37.93 40.96 22.63
N ASP A 601 37.86 39.65 22.89
CA ASP A 601 38.84 38.93 23.74
C ASP A 601 40.14 38.56 23.00
N ARG A 602 40.09 38.18 21.72
CA ARG A 602 41.27 37.82 20.90
C ARG A 602 42.18 39.02 20.58
N LYS A 603 41.63 40.24 20.49
CA LYS A 603 42.33 41.43 19.99
C LYS A 603 42.48 42.56 21.03
N ARG A 604 42.98 42.25 22.23
CA ARG A 604 43.43 43.26 23.22
C ARG A 604 44.58 44.19 22.75
N ALA A 605 45.01 44.13 21.49
CA ALA A 605 46.17 44.87 20.97
C ALA A 605 46.01 45.43 19.53
N GLY A 606 44.79 45.83 19.09
CA GLY A 606 44.66 46.64 17.87
C GLY A 606 43.40 46.38 17.05
N TYR A 607 42.29 47.02 17.43
CA TYR A 607 41.19 47.26 16.53
C TYR A 607 41.35 48.62 15.86
N GLY A 608 41.00 48.73 14.57
CA GLY A 608 40.77 50.04 13.98
C GLY A 608 39.49 50.67 14.55
N ARG A 609 39.42 52.00 14.60
CA ARG A 609 38.23 52.73 15.06
C ARG A 609 36.95 52.33 14.32
N ALA A 610 37.05 52.07 13.01
CA ALA A 610 35.93 51.63 12.18
C ALA A 610 35.39 50.25 12.60
N ASP A 611 36.26 49.30 12.96
CA ASP A 611 35.84 47.97 13.42
C ASP A 611 35.07 48.03 14.74
N LEU A 612 35.51 48.90 15.66
CA LEU A 612 34.83 49.12 16.94
C LEU A 612 33.48 49.81 16.76
N GLU A 613 33.37 50.76 15.84
CA GLU A 613 32.09 51.39 15.50
C GLU A 613 31.09 50.39 14.93
N THR A 614 31.54 49.46 14.06
CA THR A 614 30.72 48.33 13.59
C THR A 614 30.28 47.43 14.75
N ILE A 615 31.19 47.06 15.66
CA ILE A 615 30.84 46.21 16.83
C ILE A 615 29.81 46.92 17.73
N ILE A 616 29.98 48.21 18.02
CA ILE A 616 29.04 48.98 18.85
C ILE A 616 27.66 49.06 18.19
N SER A 617 27.61 49.23 16.85
CA SER A 617 26.36 49.22 16.10
C SER A 617 25.66 47.86 16.19
N GLN A 618 26.39 46.76 15.98
CA GLN A 618 25.86 45.40 16.12
C GLN A 618 25.38 45.09 17.54
N LEU A 619 26.09 45.53 18.56
CA LEU A 619 25.66 45.39 19.96
C LEU A 619 24.41 46.20 20.28
N SER A 620 24.22 47.34 19.62
CA SER A 620 22.99 48.14 19.78
C SER A 620 21.80 47.43 19.16
N GLU A 621 21.96 46.86 17.95
CA GLU A 621 20.95 45.99 17.33
C GLU A 621 20.58 44.80 18.23
N LEU A 622 21.58 44.10 18.78
CA LEU A 622 21.36 42.94 19.69
C LEU A 622 20.81 43.34 21.07
N ALA A 623 20.99 44.59 21.51
CA ALA A 623 20.38 45.10 22.74
C ALA A 623 18.87 45.28 22.57
N ASP A 624 18.46 45.69 21.37
CA ASP A 624 17.07 45.94 20.99
C ASP A 624 16.36 44.69 20.45
N TRP A 625 17.12 43.64 20.12
CA TRP A 625 16.59 42.35 19.68
C TRP A 625 15.61 41.76 20.70
N ARG A 626 14.48 41.26 20.18
CA ARG A 626 13.46 40.55 20.96
C ARG A 626 12.97 39.31 20.20
N PRO A 627 12.69 38.20 20.90
CA PRO A 627 12.06 37.05 20.28
C PRO A 627 10.66 37.44 19.80
N ILE A 628 10.30 36.96 18.60
CA ILE A 628 8.98 37.17 18.02
C ILE A 628 7.96 36.36 18.85
N GLY A 629 6.88 37.02 19.27
CA GLY A 629 5.71 36.36 19.86
C GLY A 629 5.81 35.92 21.31
N GLU A 630 6.84 36.32 22.08
CA GLU A 630 6.92 36.01 23.51
C GLU A 630 6.64 37.22 24.41
N ASP A 631 5.57 37.11 25.20
CA ASP A 631 5.24 38.05 26.29
C ASP A 631 6.20 37.94 27.50
N HIS A 632 7.07 36.93 27.51
CA HIS A 632 7.91 36.55 28.66
C HIS A 632 9.37 37.05 28.62
N TRP A 633 9.70 38.05 27.78
CA TRP A 633 11.04 38.69 27.71
C TRP A 633 11.48 39.45 29.00
N TYR A 634 10.80 39.23 30.13
CA TYR A 634 11.15 39.73 31.46
C TYR A 634 11.82 38.68 32.37
N SER A 635 12.16 37.50 31.83
CA SER A 635 12.83 36.42 32.56
C SER A 635 14.27 36.77 33.00
N TRP A 636 14.84 35.93 33.86
CA TRP A 636 16.24 36.05 34.30
C TRP A 636 17.23 36.00 33.13
N GLY A 637 16.97 35.15 32.12
CA GLY A 637 17.79 35.07 30.90
C GLY A 637 17.85 36.38 30.12
N ALA A 638 16.74 37.12 30.00
CA ALA A 638 16.72 38.42 29.35
C ALA A 638 17.52 39.50 30.12
N ARG A 639 17.67 39.36 31.45
CA ARG A 639 18.55 40.23 32.25
C ARG A 639 20.01 39.89 32.01
N GLN A 640 20.36 38.60 32.00
CA GLN A 640 21.71 38.13 31.73
C GLN A 640 22.17 38.50 30.31
N TRP A 641 21.32 38.34 29.29
CA TRP A 641 21.57 38.82 27.93
C TRP A 641 21.94 40.30 27.90
N ARG A 642 21.09 41.15 28.48
CA ARG A 642 21.34 42.60 28.55
C ARG A 642 22.61 42.95 29.32
N GLN A 643 22.95 42.18 30.35
CA GLN A 643 24.20 42.36 31.10
C GLN A 643 25.42 42.03 30.23
N ILE A 644 25.38 40.94 29.45
CA ILE A 644 26.44 40.56 28.52
C ILE A 644 26.62 41.65 27.45
N VAL A 645 25.54 42.09 26.81
CA VAL A 645 25.58 43.14 25.79
C VAL A 645 26.15 44.44 26.35
N ARG A 646 25.72 44.88 27.54
CA ARG A 646 26.25 46.08 28.22
C ARG A 646 27.74 45.95 28.53
N ARG A 647 28.19 44.78 29.00
CA ARG A 647 29.59 44.51 29.30
C ARG A 647 30.46 44.59 28.05
N LEU A 648 30.05 43.92 26.97
CA LEU A 648 30.79 43.92 25.70
C LEU A 648 30.81 45.32 25.07
N ARG A 649 29.72 46.07 25.19
CA ARG A 649 29.66 47.46 24.73
C ARG A 649 30.65 48.35 25.48
N ALA A 650 30.68 48.26 26.80
CA ALA A 650 31.65 49.00 27.61
C ALA A 650 33.10 48.63 27.25
N GLN A 651 33.38 47.36 26.96
CA GLN A 651 34.69 46.90 26.51
C GLN A 651 35.08 47.47 25.13
N ALA A 652 34.14 47.52 24.18
CA ALA A 652 34.36 48.12 22.86
C ALA A 652 34.54 49.65 22.94
N GLU A 653 33.76 50.33 23.77
CA GLU A 653 33.88 51.78 24.01
C GLU A 653 35.21 52.15 24.68
N ALA A 654 35.66 51.37 25.67
CA ALA A 654 36.99 51.55 26.28
C ALA A 654 38.11 51.41 25.23
N GLY A 655 38.06 50.37 24.39
CA GLY A 655 39.03 50.18 23.31
C GLY A 655 39.03 51.31 22.26
N ARG A 656 37.88 51.99 22.07
CA ARG A 656 37.76 53.14 21.17
C ARG A 656 38.52 54.36 21.67
N HIS A 657 38.60 54.54 23.00
CA HIS A 657 39.34 55.64 23.61
C HIS A 657 40.86 55.39 23.62
N ASP A 658 41.28 54.12 23.60
CA ASP A 658 42.69 53.71 23.61
C ASP A 658 43.31 53.57 22.20
N THR A 659 42.52 53.75 21.13
CA THR A 659 42.97 53.70 19.74
C THR A 659 43.13 55.13 19.19
N PRO A 660 44.34 55.58 18.79
CA PRO A 660 44.60 56.95 18.35
C PRO A 660 43.88 57.37 17.06
#